data_AF-A0A9C7TD53-F1
#
_entry.id   AF-A0A9C7TD53-F1
#
_cell.length_a   1.000
_cell.length_b   1.000
_cell.length_c   1.000
_cell.angle_alpha   90.00
_cell.angle_beta   90.00
_cell.angle_gamma   90.00
#
_symmetry.space_group_name_H-M   'P 1'
#
loop_
_entity.id
_entity.type
_entity.pdbx_description
1 polymer ?
#
loop_
_entity_poly.entity_id
_entity_poly.type
_entity_poly.pdbx_seq_one_letter_code
_entity_poly.pdbx_strand_id
1 'polypeptide(L)'
;ELDVEDLSAELRARVKVETSAQRKQELLKRLKVVEAFRQSGNRPEWMILEVIPVIPPDLRPLVPLDGGRFASSDLNDLYRRVINRNNRLKKLMKLQAPEVILRNEKRMLQEAVDALLDNGRRGQEVKGEGNRALKSLSDMLRGKEGRFRQNLLGKRVDYSGRAVIVVGPELKLHQCGLPKTMALELFKPFVIHRLVEKGVAQTVKSAKRMIERERPEVWDALEEIIKDHLVLLNRAPTLHRLSIQAFQPVLIEGKAIKIHPLVCAAFNADFDGDQMAVHVPLSFEAQIEASVLMLSSQNILLPANGSPVVVANPQDIALGCYYLTKMKRGGKGSGKKFANPEEAILAHEYGVVDLHSDIWVRVDGKMVETTVGRLLFNEILPKGFGFVNELLNKKRLQEIVSLLYRRYGNQRTAEFLDKLKEIGYKYATLSGLTISIDDVIVPEEKQELIERALKEVEAIHQQYKRGVITDGERYNKVIDVWTHTRTEVTKVLFKRLQEADGGFNPVFMMHDSGARGSEEQVSQLGGMRGLMTKPQRRLTGGEIIETPITASFKEGLSVLEYFLSSHGARKGLADTALKTAEAGYLTRRMVDVAQDVVVTEEDCGTVRGIEVSALKEEDRVVEPLSERILGRVALEDVVDPATGEIIVPAGEEITEEAADKIEKAGIETVLIRSVLTCEARHGVCVKCYGRNLATGKMVSIGEAVGIIAAQSIGEPGTQLTLRTFHVGGTASRIAEQEEITVRVPGRLRFQ
;
A
#
# COMPACT_ATOMS: atom_id res chain seq x y z
N GLU A 1 -37.89 37.77 -25.89
CA GLU A 1 -36.85 36.73 -25.88
C GLU A 1 -35.51 37.37 -25.58
N LEU A 2 -34.59 36.64 -24.95
CA LEU A 2 -33.27 37.15 -24.60
C LEU A 2 -32.30 36.81 -25.75
N ASP A 3 -31.81 37.82 -26.47
CA ASP A 3 -30.80 37.61 -27.50
C ASP A 3 -29.41 37.40 -26.87
N VAL A 4 -28.85 36.21 -27.06
CA VAL A 4 -27.58 35.79 -26.48
C VAL A 4 -26.39 36.46 -27.18
N GLU A 5 -26.51 36.78 -28.48
CA GLU A 5 -25.44 37.41 -29.25
C GLU A 5 -25.27 38.87 -28.84
N ASP A 6 -26.38 39.62 -28.80
CA ASP A 6 -26.39 41.02 -28.38
C ASP A 6 -25.92 41.17 -26.94
N LEU A 7 -26.41 40.31 -26.03
CA LEU A 7 -26.00 40.33 -24.63
C LEU A 7 -24.51 40.00 -24.46
N SER A 8 -23.96 39.10 -25.28
CA SER A 8 -22.53 38.81 -25.28
C SER A 8 -21.71 40.01 -25.74
N ALA A 9 -22.14 40.72 -26.78
CA ALA A 9 -21.45 41.91 -27.29
C ALA A 9 -21.48 43.04 -26.26
N GLU A 10 -22.64 43.26 -25.64
CA GLU A 10 -22.84 44.24 -24.58
C GLU A 10 -21.95 43.95 -23.37
N LEU A 11 -21.93 42.70 -22.88
CA LEU A 11 -21.12 42.31 -21.71
C LEU A 11 -19.61 42.46 -22.00
N ARG A 12 -19.15 42.14 -23.21
CA ARG A 12 -17.75 42.37 -23.62
C ARG A 12 -17.38 43.85 -23.62
N ALA A 13 -18.27 44.72 -24.10
CA ALA A 13 -18.06 46.17 -24.07
C ALA A 13 -18.02 46.70 -22.64
N ARG A 14 -18.97 46.29 -21.79
CA ARG A 14 -19.02 46.69 -20.37
C ARG A 14 -17.79 46.24 -19.58
N VAL A 15 -17.29 45.02 -19.80
CA VAL A 15 -16.08 44.50 -19.12
C VAL A 15 -14.82 45.32 -19.47
N LYS A 16 -14.75 45.90 -20.68
CA LYS A 16 -13.62 46.75 -21.10
C LYS A 16 -13.64 48.13 -20.43
N VAL A 17 -14.84 48.67 -20.16
CA VAL A 17 -15.03 50.01 -19.59
C VAL A 17 -15.05 49.99 -18.05
N GLU A 18 -15.47 48.88 -17.44
CA GLU A 18 -15.62 48.75 -15.99
C GLU A 18 -14.25 48.79 -15.27
N THR A 19 -14.12 49.73 -14.32
CA THR A 19 -12.91 49.98 -13.54
C THR A 19 -12.92 49.24 -12.20
N SER A 20 -14.10 48.91 -11.66
CA SER A 20 -14.22 48.17 -10.40
C SER A 20 -13.89 46.68 -10.58
N ALA A 21 -12.90 46.18 -9.83
CA ALA A 21 -12.49 44.76 -9.89
C ALA A 21 -13.64 43.80 -9.56
N GLN A 22 -14.46 44.11 -8.55
CA GLN A 22 -15.59 43.28 -8.13
C GLN A 22 -16.68 43.20 -9.21
N ARG A 23 -17.11 44.36 -9.75
CA ARG A 23 -18.11 44.39 -10.83
C ARG A 23 -17.60 43.75 -12.10
N LYS A 24 -16.33 43.96 -12.44
CA LYS A 24 -15.68 43.30 -13.56
C LYS A 24 -15.68 41.78 -13.41
N GLN A 25 -15.44 41.26 -12.21
CA GLN A 25 -15.49 39.82 -11.93
C GLN A 25 -16.92 39.27 -12.04
N GLU A 26 -17.94 39.98 -11.57
CA GLU A 26 -19.35 39.61 -11.76
C GLU A 26 -19.76 39.59 -13.24
N LEU A 27 -19.38 40.63 -14.00
CA LEU A 27 -19.61 40.70 -15.44
C LEU A 27 -18.89 39.57 -16.19
N LEU A 28 -17.65 39.24 -15.81
CA LEU A 28 -16.90 38.11 -16.38
C LEU A 28 -17.58 36.77 -16.09
N LYS A 29 -18.10 36.56 -14.87
CA LYS A 29 -18.87 35.35 -14.54
C LYS A 29 -20.12 35.25 -15.40
N ARG A 30 -20.87 36.35 -15.58
CA ARG A 30 -22.06 36.38 -16.43
C ARG A 30 -21.72 36.16 -17.90
N LEU A 31 -20.67 36.82 -18.40
CA LEU A 31 -20.18 36.64 -19.77
C LEU A 31 -19.77 35.19 -20.04
N LYS A 32 -19.13 34.52 -19.08
CA LYS A 32 -18.76 33.09 -19.20
C LYS A 32 -19.99 32.20 -19.42
N VAL A 33 -21.09 32.47 -18.72
CA VAL A 33 -22.35 31.72 -18.90
C VAL A 33 -22.97 32.01 -20.27
N VAL A 34 -23.04 33.29 -20.67
CA VAL A 34 -23.60 33.70 -21.97
C VAL A 34 -22.80 33.13 -23.14
N GLU A 35 -21.47 33.17 -23.07
CA GLU A 35 -20.58 32.55 -24.07
C GLU A 35 -20.77 31.03 -24.13
N ALA A 36 -20.92 30.36 -22.99
CA ALA A 36 -21.19 28.92 -22.97
C ALA A 36 -22.54 28.58 -23.63
N PHE A 37 -23.58 29.39 -23.44
CA PHE A 37 -24.85 29.24 -24.16
C PHE A 37 -24.68 29.48 -25.66
N ARG A 38 -23.95 30.53 -26.05
CA ARG A 38 -23.68 30.84 -27.46
C ARG A 38 -22.92 29.72 -28.16
N GLN A 39 -21.87 29.18 -27.54
CA GLN A 39 -21.05 28.09 -28.10
C GLN A 39 -21.78 26.75 -28.13
N SER A 40 -22.67 26.47 -27.17
CA SER A 40 -23.39 25.20 -27.09
C SER A 40 -24.64 25.14 -27.96
N GLY A 41 -25.14 26.28 -28.46
CA GLY A 41 -26.39 26.36 -29.23
C GLY A 41 -27.66 26.09 -28.42
N ASN A 42 -27.54 25.92 -27.09
CA ASN A 42 -28.67 25.72 -26.19
C ASN A 42 -29.45 27.03 -26.03
N ARG A 43 -30.78 26.94 -25.95
CA ARG A 43 -31.63 28.10 -25.71
C ARG A 43 -31.90 28.31 -24.22
N PRO A 44 -31.83 29.54 -23.68
CA PRO A 44 -32.09 29.80 -22.26
C PRO A 44 -33.50 29.39 -21.80
N GLU A 45 -34.50 29.45 -22.68
CA GLU A 45 -35.88 29.04 -22.38
C GLU A 45 -36.00 27.56 -21.93
N TRP A 46 -35.06 26.69 -22.32
CA TRP A 46 -35.06 25.28 -21.91
C TRP A 46 -34.83 25.06 -20.42
N MET A 47 -34.37 26.08 -19.68
CA MET A 47 -34.29 26.02 -18.21
C MET A 47 -35.67 25.97 -17.54
N ILE A 48 -36.72 26.45 -18.22
CA ILE A 48 -38.10 26.44 -17.74
C ILE A 48 -38.80 25.22 -18.37
N LEU A 49 -38.94 24.15 -17.58
CA LEU A 49 -39.51 22.90 -18.06
C LEU A 49 -41.03 23.00 -18.23
N GLU A 50 -41.50 22.93 -19.47
CA GLU A 50 -42.93 22.81 -19.79
C GLU A 50 -43.41 21.35 -19.79
N VAL A 51 -42.50 20.42 -20.11
CA VAL A 51 -42.78 18.99 -20.21
C VAL A 51 -41.76 18.22 -19.37
N ILE A 52 -42.24 17.34 -18.49
CA ILE A 52 -41.40 16.49 -17.65
C ILE A 52 -41.40 15.06 -18.18
N PRO A 53 -40.25 14.51 -18.59
CA PRO A 53 -40.17 13.12 -19.03
C PRO A 53 -40.35 12.16 -17.84
N VAL A 54 -40.99 11.03 -18.11
CA VAL A 54 -41.19 9.96 -17.12
C VAL A 54 -40.26 8.80 -17.44
N ILE A 55 -39.48 8.35 -16.45
CA ILE A 55 -38.55 7.24 -16.62
C ILE A 55 -39.30 5.92 -16.90
N PRO A 56 -38.76 5.04 -17.77
CA PRO A 56 -39.37 3.74 -18.07
C PRO A 56 -39.69 2.91 -16.81
N PRO A 57 -40.83 2.18 -16.78
CA PRO A 57 -41.25 1.38 -15.62
C PRO A 57 -40.20 0.38 -15.13
N ASP A 58 -39.41 -0.22 -16.03
CA ASP A 58 -38.38 -1.21 -15.68
C ASP A 58 -37.26 -0.62 -14.82
N LEU A 59 -37.03 0.70 -14.90
CA LEU A 59 -36.05 1.41 -14.06
C LEU A 59 -36.66 1.86 -12.72
N ARG A 60 -37.98 1.68 -12.54
CA ARG A 60 -38.74 1.96 -11.31
C ARG A 60 -39.72 0.80 -11.00
N PRO A 61 -39.21 -0.44 -10.89
CA PRO A 61 -40.05 -1.62 -10.92
C PRO A 61 -41.01 -1.67 -9.73
N LEU A 62 -42.16 -2.30 -9.97
CA LEU A 62 -43.13 -2.66 -8.94
C LEU A 62 -43.16 -4.19 -8.89
N VAL A 63 -42.43 -4.75 -7.93
CA VAL A 63 -42.19 -6.20 -7.85
C VAL A 63 -43.17 -6.79 -6.83
N PRO A 64 -43.99 -7.78 -7.22
CA PRO A 64 -44.79 -8.53 -6.26
C PRO A 64 -43.87 -9.35 -5.36
N LEU A 65 -44.10 -9.27 -4.06
CA LEU A 65 -43.45 -10.11 -3.05
C LEU A 65 -44.41 -11.24 -2.64
N ASP A 66 -43.83 -12.33 -2.16
CA ASP A 66 -44.59 -13.44 -1.58
C ASP A 66 -45.46 -12.92 -0.42
N GLY A 67 -46.77 -13.24 -0.46
CA GLY A 67 -47.76 -12.73 0.50
C GLY A 67 -48.59 -11.53 0.03
N GLY A 68 -48.62 -11.23 -1.27
CA GLY A 68 -49.53 -10.24 -1.87
C GLY A 68 -49.13 -8.78 -1.61
N ARG A 69 -47.93 -8.54 -1.07
CA ARG A 69 -47.34 -7.21 -0.92
C ARG A 69 -46.60 -6.82 -2.19
N PHE A 70 -46.47 -5.52 -2.44
CA PHE A 70 -45.69 -5.00 -3.56
C PHE A 70 -44.54 -4.16 -3.04
N ALA A 71 -43.34 -4.42 -3.55
CA ALA A 71 -42.20 -3.53 -3.40
C ALA A 71 -42.26 -2.49 -4.53
N SER A 72 -42.45 -1.22 -4.18
CA SER A 72 -42.44 -0.10 -5.13
C SER A 72 -41.17 0.72 -4.95
N SER A 73 -40.61 1.20 -6.06
CA SER A 73 -39.56 2.22 -6.04
C SER A 73 -40.07 3.55 -5.48
N ASP A 74 -39.24 4.26 -4.71
CA ASP A 74 -39.53 5.59 -4.14
C ASP A 74 -39.89 6.61 -5.24
N LEU A 75 -39.35 6.46 -6.45
CA LEU A 75 -39.65 7.33 -7.59
C LEU A 75 -41.13 7.28 -7.98
N ASN A 76 -41.79 6.13 -7.86
CA ASN A 76 -43.20 5.99 -8.21
C ASN A 76 -44.09 6.92 -7.36
N ASP A 77 -43.71 7.13 -6.09
CA ASP A 77 -44.42 8.01 -5.17
C ASP A 77 -44.22 9.48 -5.54
N LEU A 78 -43.01 9.86 -5.92
CA LEU A 78 -42.69 11.21 -6.38
C LEU A 78 -43.42 11.53 -7.70
N TYR A 79 -43.39 10.63 -8.68
CA TYR A 79 -44.15 10.80 -9.93
C TYR A 79 -45.66 10.89 -9.69
N ARG A 80 -46.21 10.04 -8.82
CA ARG A 80 -47.62 10.07 -8.44
C ARG A 80 -48.03 11.41 -7.84
N ARG A 81 -47.18 12.01 -6.99
CA ARG A 81 -47.42 13.36 -6.44
C ARG A 81 -47.45 14.42 -7.53
N VAL A 82 -46.48 14.44 -8.45
CA VAL A 82 -46.43 15.39 -9.57
C VAL A 82 -47.68 15.27 -10.46
N ILE A 83 -48.05 14.04 -10.84
CA ILE A 83 -49.23 13.79 -11.68
C ILE A 83 -50.51 14.28 -10.99
N ASN A 84 -50.68 13.96 -9.71
CA ASN A 84 -51.87 14.36 -8.96
C ASN A 84 -51.97 15.89 -8.82
N ARG A 85 -50.86 16.58 -8.56
CA ARG A 85 -50.81 18.05 -8.49
C ARG A 85 -51.10 18.70 -9.83
N ASN A 86 -50.51 18.18 -10.91
CA ASN A 86 -50.75 18.69 -12.26
C ASN A 86 -52.21 18.51 -12.69
N ASN A 87 -52.80 17.34 -12.45
CA ASN A 87 -54.21 17.07 -12.74
C ASN A 87 -55.14 17.99 -11.92
N ARG A 88 -54.80 18.25 -10.65
CA ARG A 88 -55.56 19.16 -9.78
C ARG A 88 -55.47 20.60 -10.29
N LEU A 89 -54.29 21.10 -10.63
CA LEU A 89 -54.10 22.43 -11.22
C LEU A 89 -54.89 22.57 -12.52
N LYS A 90 -54.83 21.57 -13.41
CA LYS A 90 -55.60 21.54 -14.67
C LYS A 90 -57.11 21.61 -14.41
N LYS A 91 -57.61 20.92 -13.38
CA LYS A 91 -59.03 20.98 -12.98
C LYS A 91 -59.41 22.36 -12.42
N LEU A 92 -58.57 22.96 -11.58
CA LEU A 92 -58.80 24.31 -11.02
C LEU A 92 -58.80 25.40 -12.09
N MET A 93 -57.93 25.29 -13.09
CA MET A 93 -57.92 26.21 -14.24
C MET A 93 -59.21 26.10 -15.07
N LYS A 94 -59.70 24.87 -15.31
CA LYS A 94 -60.98 24.65 -16.02
C LYS A 94 -62.19 25.22 -15.28
N LEU A 95 -62.14 25.22 -13.95
CA LEU A 95 -63.21 25.75 -13.09
C LEU A 95 -63.10 27.27 -12.84
N GLN A 96 -62.12 27.95 -13.45
CA GLN A 96 -61.83 29.37 -13.24
C GLN A 96 -61.72 29.75 -11.74
N ALA A 97 -61.02 28.91 -10.97
CA ALA A 97 -60.81 29.16 -9.55
C ALA A 97 -60.03 30.47 -9.31
N PRO A 98 -60.20 31.15 -8.15
CA PRO A 98 -59.48 32.38 -7.81
C PRO A 98 -57.96 32.26 -7.94
N GLU A 99 -57.30 33.38 -8.32
CA GLU A 99 -55.85 33.42 -8.53
C GLU A 99 -55.03 32.92 -7.33
N VAL A 100 -55.48 33.19 -6.10
CA VAL A 100 -54.78 32.77 -4.88
C VAL A 100 -54.65 31.25 -4.82
N ILE A 101 -55.72 30.52 -5.17
CA ILE A 101 -55.73 29.06 -5.16
C ILE A 101 -54.84 28.53 -6.29
N LEU A 102 -54.92 29.13 -7.47
CA LEU A 102 -54.07 28.76 -8.61
C LEU A 102 -52.58 28.97 -8.32
N ARG A 103 -52.20 30.10 -7.68
CA ARG A 103 -50.81 30.37 -7.27
C ARG A 103 -50.32 29.34 -6.25
N ASN A 104 -51.16 28.96 -5.28
CA ASN A 104 -50.79 27.95 -4.30
C ASN A 104 -50.59 26.58 -4.96
N GLU A 105 -51.49 26.13 -5.84
CA GLU A 105 -51.32 24.83 -6.51
C GLU A 105 -50.14 24.82 -7.50
N LYS A 106 -49.85 25.95 -8.17
CA LYS A 106 -48.61 26.12 -8.96
C LYS A 106 -47.36 25.95 -8.08
N ARG A 107 -47.34 26.56 -6.89
CA ARG A 107 -46.24 26.38 -5.92
C ARG A 107 -46.11 24.92 -5.49
N MET A 108 -47.21 24.26 -5.13
CA MET A 108 -47.19 22.85 -4.74
C MET A 108 -46.74 21.91 -5.87
N LEU A 109 -47.11 22.22 -7.12
CA LEU A 109 -46.61 21.49 -8.28
C LEU A 109 -45.10 21.70 -8.43
N GLN A 110 -44.61 22.93 -8.32
CA GLN A 110 -43.17 23.22 -8.35
C GLN A 110 -42.42 22.46 -7.27
N GLU A 111 -42.91 22.45 -6.02
CA GLU A 111 -42.30 21.70 -4.92
C GLU A 111 -42.27 20.18 -5.19
N ALA A 112 -43.32 19.62 -5.80
CA ALA A 112 -43.35 18.21 -6.18
C ALA A 112 -42.33 17.87 -7.29
N VAL A 113 -42.15 18.78 -8.25
CA VAL A 113 -41.15 18.64 -9.32
C VAL A 113 -39.74 18.80 -8.77
N ASP A 114 -39.51 19.79 -7.90
CA ASP A 114 -38.23 19.99 -7.21
C ASP A 114 -37.86 18.73 -6.41
N ALA A 115 -38.80 18.13 -5.67
CA ALA A 115 -38.57 16.90 -4.91
C ALA A 115 -38.34 15.66 -5.80
N LEU A 116 -38.97 15.59 -6.98
CA LEU A 116 -38.73 14.51 -7.96
C LEU A 116 -37.30 14.57 -8.52
N LEU A 117 -36.84 15.78 -8.87
CA LEU A 117 -35.52 15.99 -9.44
C LEU A 117 -34.42 15.90 -8.39
N ASP A 118 -34.56 16.60 -7.26
CA ASP A 118 -33.57 16.68 -6.18
C ASP A 118 -34.26 16.95 -4.82
N ASN A 119 -34.60 15.88 -4.12
CA ASN A 119 -35.26 15.96 -2.82
C ASN A 119 -34.31 16.52 -1.75
N GLY A 120 -34.74 17.55 -1.03
CA GLY A 120 -33.96 18.20 0.03
C GLY A 120 -33.13 19.42 -0.40
N ARG A 121 -33.02 19.72 -1.70
CA ARG A 121 -32.30 20.93 -2.16
C ARG A 121 -33.03 22.23 -1.81
N ARG A 122 -34.37 22.21 -1.80
CA ARG A 122 -35.22 23.33 -1.42
C ARG A 122 -36.20 22.90 -0.34
N GLY A 123 -36.00 23.40 0.87
CA GLY A 123 -36.93 23.19 1.99
C GLY A 123 -36.86 21.79 2.61
N GLN A 124 -37.96 21.35 3.20
CA GLN A 124 -38.05 20.10 3.94
C GLN A 124 -38.17 18.90 2.99
N GLU A 125 -37.39 17.86 3.27
CA GLU A 125 -37.42 16.62 2.49
C GLU A 125 -38.81 15.97 2.51
N VAL A 126 -39.23 15.51 1.34
CA VAL A 126 -40.44 14.72 1.20
C VAL A 126 -40.18 13.31 1.74
N LYS A 127 -40.93 12.93 2.77
CA LYS A 127 -40.81 11.64 3.43
C LYS A 127 -41.91 10.66 3.01
N GLY A 128 -41.56 9.38 2.97
CA GLY A 128 -42.47 8.27 2.73
C GLY A 128 -42.97 7.63 4.03
N GLU A 129 -43.60 6.46 3.89
CA GLU A 129 -43.96 5.61 5.03
C GLU A 129 -42.69 5.20 5.80
N GLY A 130 -42.69 5.35 7.12
CA GLY A 130 -41.51 5.11 7.96
C GLY A 130 -40.59 6.32 8.18
N ASN A 131 -41.02 7.55 7.85
CA ASN A 131 -40.29 8.80 8.11
C ASN A 131 -38.90 8.89 7.42
N ARG A 132 -38.67 8.04 6.42
CA ARG A 132 -37.49 8.04 5.55
C ARG A 132 -37.70 9.00 4.39
N ALA A 133 -36.68 9.78 4.03
CA ALA A 133 -36.70 10.61 2.83
C ALA A 133 -36.79 9.73 1.57
N LEU A 134 -37.65 10.11 0.62
CA LEU A 134 -37.77 9.42 -0.66
C LEU A 134 -36.54 9.73 -1.53
N LYS A 135 -35.98 8.71 -2.20
CA LYS A 135 -34.87 8.90 -3.12
C LYS A 135 -35.33 9.58 -4.41
N SER A 136 -34.68 10.70 -4.76
CA SER A 136 -34.94 11.45 -5.99
C SER A 136 -34.14 10.92 -7.19
N LEU A 137 -34.41 11.46 -8.40
CA LEU A 137 -33.63 11.12 -9.60
C LEU A 137 -32.15 11.47 -9.44
N SER A 138 -31.84 12.61 -8.83
CA SER A 138 -30.45 13.02 -8.57
C SER A 138 -29.75 12.08 -7.58
N ASP A 139 -30.46 11.61 -6.55
CA ASP A 139 -29.91 10.67 -5.56
C ASP A 139 -29.56 9.31 -6.15
N MET A 140 -30.24 8.90 -7.22
CA MET A 140 -29.88 7.69 -7.95
C MET A 140 -28.57 7.82 -8.72
N LEU A 141 -28.12 9.04 -9.02
CA LEU A 141 -26.88 9.30 -9.74
C LEU A 141 -25.73 9.63 -8.78
N ARG A 142 -25.98 10.46 -7.77
CA ARG A 142 -24.96 10.96 -6.82
C ARG A 142 -24.78 10.07 -5.60
N GLY A 143 -23.70 10.29 -4.87
CA GLY A 143 -23.41 9.58 -3.63
C GLY A 143 -22.81 8.20 -3.82
N LYS A 144 -22.60 7.48 -2.71
CA LYS A 144 -21.95 6.16 -2.70
C LYS A 144 -22.84 5.07 -3.31
N GLU A 145 -24.15 5.13 -3.06
CA GLU A 145 -25.16 4.23 -3.63
C GLU A 145 -25.63 4.65 -5.03
N GLY A 146 -25.11 5.77 -5.55
CA GLY A 146 -25.44 6.25 -6.88
C GLY A 146 -24.86 5.35 -7.97
N ARG A 147 -25.53 5.34 -9.13
CA ARG A 147 -25.19 4.47 -10.27
C ARG A 147 -23.74 4.58 -10.71
N PHE A 148 -23.16 5.80 -10.73
CA PHE A 148 -21.77 6.00 -11.15
C PHE A 148 -20.77 5.21 -10.28
N ARG A 149 -20.94 5.24 -8.96
CA ARG A 149 -20.01 4.58 -8.04
C ARG A 149 -20.33 3.10 -7.84
N GLN A 150 -21.59 2.77 -7.57
CA GLN A 150 -21.96 1.42 -7.14
C GLN A 150 -22.18 0.44 -8.31
N ASN A 151 -22.59 0.94 -9.48
CA ASN A 151 -23.03 0.08 -10.59
C ASN A 151 -22.17 0.21 -11.85
N LEU A 152 -21.52 1.36 -12.08
CA LEU A 152 -20.65 1.55 -13.24
C LEU A 152 -19.20 1.20 -12.91
N LEU A 153 -18.64 1.81 -11.86
CA LEU A 153 -17.27 1.55 -11.42
C LEU A 153 -17.16 0.27 -10.58
N GLY A 154 -18.04 0.10 -9.59
CA GLY A 154 -18.23 -1.16 -8.89
C GLY A 154 -19.25 -2.03 -9.64
N LYS A 155 -18.96 -3.30 -9.86
CA LYS A 155 -19.93 -4.26 -10.41
C LYS A 155 -19.79 -5.61 -9.72
N ARG A 156 -20.90 -6.33 -9.60
CA ARG A 156 -20.86 -7.76 -9.33
C ARG A 156 -20.50 -8.46 -10.64
N VAL A 157 -19.58 -9.41 -10.57
CA VAL A 157 -19.02 -10.09 -11.74
C VAL A 157 -19.23 -11.58 -11.57
N ASP A 158 -19.74 -12.23 -12.61
CA ASP A 158 -19.82 -13.70 -12.68
C ASP A 158 -18.43 -14.32 -12.79
N TYR A 159 -18.31 -15.65 -12.74
CA TYR A 159 -17.02 -16.35 -12.79
C TYR A 159 -16.03 -15.88 -11.71
N SER A 160 -16.59 -15.57 -10.55
CA SER A 160 -15.84 -15.15 -9.37
C SER A 160 -16.25 -15.94 -8.14
N GLY A 161 -15.33 -16.04 -7.18
CA GLY A 161 -15.61 -16.69 -5.90
C GLY A 161 -14.73 -16.11 -4.81
N ARG A 162 -15.01 -16.47 -3.55
CA ARG A 162 -14.23 -16.01 -2.39
C ARG A 162 -14.08 -17.13 -1.39
N ALA A 163 -12.89 -17.27 -0.83
CA ALA A 163 -12.63 -18.18 0.28
C ALA A 163 -11.55 -17.62 1.21
N VAL A 164 -11.44 -18.23 2.39
CA VAL A 164 -10.37 -17.94 3.36
C VAL A 164 -9.04 -18.42 2.78
N ILE A 165 -7.98 -17.66 3.03
CA ILE A 165 -6.63 -18.01 2.61
C ILE A 165 -5.87 -18.80 3.68
N VAL A 166 -5.03 -19.71 3.22
CA VAL A 166 -4.09 -20.49 4.04
C VAL A 166 -2.73 -20.51 3.36
N VAL A 167 -1.68 -20.76 4.14
CA VAL A 167 -0.32 -20.82 3.61
C VAL A 167 -0.11 -22.09 2.76
N GLY A 168 0.51 -21.94 1.59
CA GLY A 168 0.94 -23.05 0.74
C GLY A 168 2.45 -23.00 0.48
N PRO A 169 3.30 -23.43 1.44
CA PRO A 169 4.76 -23.36 1.28
C PRO A 169 5.29 -24.24 0.13
N GLU A 170 4.57 -25.30 -0.24
CA GLU A 170 4.90 -26.22 -1.35
C GLU A 170 4.68 -25.62 -2.74
N LEU A 171 3.90 -24.54 -2.84
CA LEU A 171 3.59 -23.90 -4.12
C LEU A 171 4.80 -23.14 -4.65
N LYS A 172 4.90 -23.01 -5.98
CA LYS A 172 5.85 -22.08 -6.62
C LYS A 172 5.29 -20.66 -6.65
N LEU A 173 6.13 -19.65 -6.86
CA LEU A 173 5.71 -18.25 -6.85
C LEU A 173 4.52 -17.93 -7.78
N HIS A 174 4.47 -18.57 -8.96
CA HIS A 174 3.41 -18.40 -9.96
C HIS A 174 2.16 -19.26 -9.73
N GLN A 175 2.11 -20.07 -8.67
CA GLN A 175 1.03 -21.02 -8.42
C GLN A 175 0.15 -20.59 -7.24
N CYS A 176 -1.13 -20.96 -7.30
CA CYS A 176 -2.05 -20.87 -6.17
C CYS A 176 -2.83 -22.18 -6.02
N GLY A 177 -3.15 -22.60 -4.79
CA GLY A 177 -4.01 -23.75 -4.57
C GLY A 177 -5.48 -23.35 -4.60
N LEU A 178 -6.26 -23.95 -5.50
CA LEU A 178 -7.69 -23.72 -5.66
C LEU A 178 -8.50 -24.96 -5.24
N PRO A 179 -9.47 -24.83 -4.32
CA PRO A 179 -10.35 -25.94 -3.94
C PRO A 179 -11.07 -26.56 -5.14
N LYS A 180 -11.08 -27.90 -5.20
CA LYS A 180 -11.75 -28.65 -6.28
C LYS A 180 -13.20 -28.24 -6.52
N THR A 181 -13.99 -28.07 -5.46
CA THR A 181 -15.40 -27.66 -5.54
C THR A 181 -15.57 -26.24 -6.09
N MET A 182 -14.68 -25.33 -5.68
CA MET A 182 -14.66 -23.95 -6.17
C MET A 182 -14.25 -23.89 -7.65
N ALA A 183 -13.20 -24.61 -8.02
CA ALA A 183 -12.73 -24.72 -9.39
C ALA A 183 -13.82 -25.29 -10.31
N LEU A 184 -14.53 -26.33 -9.87
CA LEU A 184 -15.60 -26.94 -10.65
C LEU A 184 -16.72 -25.95 -10.98
N GLU A 185 -17.13 -25.10 -10.04
CA GLU A 185 -18.17 -24.10 -10.29
C GLU A 185 -17.67 -22.95 -11.18
N LEU A 186 -16.42 -22.50 -10.97
CA LEU A 186 -15.82 -21.43 -11.78
C LEU A 186 -15.61 -21.86 -13.25
N PHE A 187 -15.15 -23.09 -13.48
CA PHE A 187 -14.84 -23.62 -14.82
C PHE A 187 -15.99 -24.44 -15.43
N LYS A 188 -17.19 -24.40 -14.83
CA LYS A 188 -18.34 -25.24 -15.20
C LYS A 188 -18.67 -25.23 -16.71
N PRO A 189 -18.70 -24.09 -17.43
CA PRO A 189 -18.98 -24.12 -18.86
C PRO A 189 -17.88 -24.81 -19.68
N PHE A 190 -16.61 -24.64 -19.30
CA PHE A 190 -15.47 -25.27 -19.96
C PHE A 190 -15.50 -26.79 -19.76
N VAL A 191 -15.81 -27.24 -18.54
CA VAL A 191 -15.95 -28.66 -18.23
C VAL A 191 -17.09 -29.28 -19.02
N ILE A 192 -18.25 -28.61 -19.12
CA ILE A 192 -19.38 -29.06 -19.94
C ILE A 192 -18.96 -29.21 -21.41
N HIS A 193 -18.26 -28.22 -21.97
CA HIS A 193 -17.79 -28.26 -23.34
C HIS A 193 -16.83 -29.43 -23.57
N ARG A 194 -15.83 -29.61 -22.69
CA ARG A 194 -14.82 -30.66 -22.81
C ARG A 194 -15.41 -32.07 -22.69
N LEU A 195 -16.40 -32.27 -21.83
CA LEU A 195 -17.09 -33.57 -21.68
C LEU A 195 -17.91 -33.95 -22.92
N VAL A 196 -18.49 -32.96 -23.60
CA VAL A 196 -19.22 -33.19 -24.86
C VAL A 196 -18.24 -33.43 -26.01
N GLU A 197 -17.17 -32.65 -26.09
CA GLU A 197 -16.12 -32.80 -27.10
C GLU A 197 -15.45 -34.18 -27.06
N LYS A 198 -15.18 -34.71 -25.86
CA LYS A 198 -14.61 -36.06 -25.66
C LYS A 198 -15.63 -37.19 -25.86
N GLY A 199 -16.91 -36.89 -26.11
CA GLY A 199 -17.97 -37.88 -26.26
C GLY A 199 -18.39 -38.59 -24.96
N VAL A 200 -17.86 -38.17 -23.80
CA VAL A 200 -18.24 -38.71 -22.47
C VAL A 200 -19.70 -38.36 -22.15
N ALA A 201 -20.13 -37.15 -22.53
CA ALA A 201 -21.52 -36.72 -22.41
C ALA A 201 -22.13 -36.47 -23.80
N GLN A 202 -23.24 -37.13 -24.12
CA GLN A 202 -23.92 -36.93 -25.40
C GLN A 202 -24.65 -35.57 -25.51
N THR A 203 -25.01 -34.95 -24.38
CA THR A 203 -25.73 -33.67 -24.36
C THR A 203 -25.27 -32.78 -23.20
N VAL A 204 -25.44 -31.47 -23.34
CA VAL A 204 -25.18 -30.47 -22.28
C VAL A 204 -25.95 -30.80 -20.99
N LYS A 205 -27.18 -31.27 -21.09
CA LYS A 205 -28.00 -31.65 -19.94
C LYS A 205 -27.44 -32.90 -19.22
N SER A 206 -26.93 -33.86 -19.98
CA SER A 206 -26.22 -35.02 -19.43
C SER A 206 -24.94 -34.58 -18.73
N ALA A 207 -24.14 -33.70 -19.35
CA ALA A 207 -22.92 -33.15 -18.75
C ALA A 207 -23.21 -32.43 -17.43
N LYS A 208 -24.25 -31.58 -17.38
CA LYS A 208 -24.69 -30.92 -16.12
C LYS A 208 -25.02 -31.92 -15.02
N ARG A 209 -25.75 -33.00 -15.34
CA ARG A 209 -26.05 -34.08 -14.38
C ARG A 209 -24.81 -34.85 -13.92
N MET A 210 -23.80 -35.01 -14.78
CA MET A 210 -22.53 -35.65 -14.41
C MET A 210 -21.74 -34.78 -13.44
N ILE A 211 -21.73 -33.46 -13.66
CA ILE A 211 -21.12 -32.47 -12.77
C ILE A 211 -21.82 -32.43 -11.42
N GLU A 212 -23.16 -32.39 -11.39
CA GLU A 212 -23.94 -32.43 -10.15
C GLU A 212 -23.73 -33.72 -9.33
N ARG A 213 -23.34 -34.82 -9.99
CA ARG A 213 -23.02 -36.10 -9.35
C ARG A 213 -21.53 -36.28 -9.07
N GLU A 214 -20.71 -35.27 -9.37
CA GLU A 214 -19.26 -35.26 -9.13
C GLU A 214 -18.53 -36.53 -9.63
N ARG A 215 -18.89 -37.00 -10.82
CA ARG A 215 -18.30 -38.23 -11.38
C ARG A 215 -16.79 -38.10 -11.62
N PRO A 216 -16.01 -39.19 -11.52
CA PRO A 216 -14.54 -39.18 -11.74
C PRO A 216 -14.09 -38.48 -13.02
N GLU A 217 -14.79 -38.72 -14.13
CA GLU A 217 -14.44 -38.18 -15.45
C GLU A 217 -14.49 -36.64 -15.51
N VAL A 218 -15.25 -36.02 -14.60
CA VAL A 218 -15.34 -34.55 -14.48
C VAL A 218 -14.04 -33.98 -13.92
N TRP A 219 -13.40 -34.68 -12.99
CA TRP A 219 -12.14 -34.23 -12.37
C TRP A 219 -10.98 -34.30 -13.36
N ASP A 220 -10.92 -35.36 -14.17
CA ASP A 220 -9.92 -35.50 -15.24
C ASP A 220 -10.06 -34.38 -16.28
N ALA A 221 -11.29 -34.03 -16.65
CA ALA A 221 -11.56 -32.91 -17.55
C ALA A 221 -11.16 -31.56 -16.94
N LEU A 222 -11.43 -31.37 -15.64
CA LEU A 222 -11.08 -30.14 -14.93
C LEU A 222 -9.56 -29.95 -14.82
N GLU A 223 -8.80 -31.02 -14.52
CA GLU A 223 -7.35 -30.95 -14.41
C GLU A 223 -6.67 -30.61 -15.73
N GLU A 224 -7.21 -31.11 -16.86
CA GLU A 224 -6.73 -30.76 -18.19
C GLU A 224 -6.96 -29.27 -18.50
N ILE A 225 -8.17 -28.75 -18.23
CA ILE A 225 -8.52 -27.35 -18.51
C ILE A 225 -7.66 -26.38 -17.68
N ILE A 226 -7.41 -26.72 -16.42
CA ILE A 226 -6.71 -25.85 -15.47
C ILE A 226 -5.25 -25.61 -15.84
N LYS A 227 -4.59 -26.57 -16.52
CA LYS A 227 -3.17 -26.41 -16.91
C LYS A 227 -2.94 -25.21 -17.82
N ASP A 228 -3.92 -24.91 -18.67
CA ASP A 228 -3.83 -23.86 -19.68
C ASP A 228 -4.45 -22.51 -19.23
N HIS A 229 -5.11 -22.45 -18.06
CA HIS A 229 -5.82 -21.26 -17.60
C HIS A 229 -5.19 -20.66 -16.34
N LEU A 230 -4.96 -19.35 -16.35
CA LEU A 230 -4.61 -18.58 -15.16
C LEU A 230 -5.86 -18.10 -14.43
N VAL A 231 -5.73 -17.81 -13.14
CA VAL A 231 -6.75 -17.17 -12.30
C VAL A 231 -6.20 -15.91 -11.66
N LEU A 232 -7.05 -14.90 -11.49
CA LEU A 232 -6.69 -13.67 -10.81
C LEU A 232 -7.10 -13.77 -9.34
N LEU A 233 -6.14 -13.57 -8.44
CA LEU A 233 -6.41 -13.42 -7.01
C LEU A 233 -6.43 -11.95 -6.64
N ASN A 234 -7.40 -11.55 -5.83
CA ASN A 234 -7.59 -10.18 -5.36
C ASN A 234 -7.85 -10.17 -3.85
N ARG A 235 -7.12 -9.31 -3.12
CA ARG A 235 -7.43 -8.98 -1.72
C ARG A 235 -8.00 -7.57 -1.62
N ALA A 236 -9.18 -7.46 -1.03
CA ALA A 236 -9.81 -6.17 -0.76
C ALA A 236 -9.41 -5.67 0.64
N PRO A 237 -9.15 -4.36 0.83
CA PRO A 237 -9.16 -3.29 -0.17
C PRO A 237 -7.89 -3.28 -1.06
N THR A 238 -8.09 -3.09 -2.36
CA THR A 238 -7.01 -2.98 -3.36
C THR A 238 -6.40 -1.57 -3.32
N LEU A 239 -5.27 -1.40 -2.62
CA LEU A 239 -4.61 -0.09 -2.50
C LEU A 239 -3.61 0.20 -3.63
N HIS A 240 -3.05 -0.86 -4.23
CA HIS A 240 -2.07 -0.79 -5.31
C HIS A 240 -2.26 -1.98 -6.27
N ARG A 241 -1.67 -1.89 -7.46
CA ARG A 241 -1.83 -2.93 -8.51
C ARG A 241 -1.45 -4.34 -8.08
N LEU A 242 -0.47 -4.53 -7.18
CA LEU A 242 -0.03 -5.86 -6.77
C LEU A 242 -1.01 -6.57 -5.83
N SER A 243 -2.05 -5.88 -5.36
CA SER A 243 -3.16 -6.53 -4.65
C SER A 243 -4.07 -7.32 -5.59
N ILE A 244 -3.81 -7.32 -6.91
CA ILE A 244 -4.39 -8.23 -7.90
C ILE A 244 -3.24 -8.86 -8.71
N GLN A 245 -3.12 -10.18 -8.69
CA GLN A 245 -2.10 -10.91 -9.46
C GLN A 245 -2.68 -12.18 -10.08
N ALA A 246 -2.08 -12.62 -11.18
CA ALA A 246 -2.41 -13.86 -11.86
C ALA A 246 -1.56 -15.02 -11.33
N PHE A 247 -2.20 -16.18 -11.20
CA PHE A 247 -1.59 -17.42 -10.75
C PHE A 247 -2.10 -18.60 -11.56
N GLN A 248 -1.28 -19.64 -11.67
CA GLN A 248 -1.70 -20.93 -12.17
C GLN A 248 -2.38 -21.73 -11.05
N PRO A 249 -3.63 -22.20 -11.24
CA PRO A 249 -4.32 -22.96 -10.23
C PRO A 249 -3.75 -24.38 -10.11
N VAL A 250 -3.53 -24.82 -8.87
CA VAL A 250 -3.24 -26.20 -8.49
C VAL A 250 -4.46 -26.71 -7.73
N LEU A 251 -5.05 -27.80 -8.19
CA LEU A 251 -6.22 -28.38 -7.52
C LEU A 251 -5.84 -28.92 -6.14
N ILE A 252 -6.57 -28.49 -5.12
CA ILE A 252 -6.36 -28.94 -3.74
C ILE A 252 -7.66 -29.43 -3.11
N GLU A 253 -7.52 -30.30 -2.12
CA GLU A 253 -8.61 -30.72 -1.24
C GLU A 253 -8.95 -29.62 -0.23
N GLY A 254 -10.21 -29.60 0.22
CA GLY A 254 -10.70 -28.63 1.21
C GLY A 254 -11.51 -27.48 0.59
N LYS A 255 -11.59 -26.36 1.32
CA LYS A 255 -12.40 -25.17 0.94
C LYS A 255 -11.63 -23.84 1.00
N ALA A 256 -10.36 -23.87 1.42
CA ALA A 256 -9.52 -22.69 1.57
C ALA A 256 -8.58 -22.55 0.38
N ILE A 257 -8.26 -21.31 0.00
CA ILE A 257 -7.29 -21.03 -1.07
C ILE A 257 -5.89 -21.07 -0.47
N LYS A 258 -4.98 -21.84 -1.05
CA LYS A 258 -3.57 -21.81 -0.66
C LYS A 258 -2.84 -20.74 -1.46
N ILE A 259 -2.10 -19.87 -0.78
CA ILE A 259 -1.29 -18.85 -1.43
C ILE A 259 0.19 -19.00 -1.09
N HIS A 260 1.03 -18.55 -2.00
CA HIS A 260 2.47 -18.53 -1.79
C HIS A 260 2.85 -17.54 -0.67
N PRO A 261 3.72 -17.89 0.28
CA PRO A 261 4.02 -17.02 1.42
C PRO A 261 4.68 -15.68 1.01
N LEU A 262 5.55 -15.68 -0.01
CA LEU A 262 6.22 -14.45 -0.46
C LEU A 262 5.25 -13.42 -1.10
N VAL A 263 4.12 -13.84 -1.69
CA VAL A 263 3.16 -12.89 -2.27
C VAL A 263 2.27 -12.23 -1.21
N CYS A 264 2.24 -12.75 0.02
CA CYS A 264 1.46 -12.19 1.11
C CYS A 264 1.87 -10.75 1.43
N ALA A 265 3.16 -10.43 1.27
CA ALA A 265 3.66 -9.06 1.41
C ALA A 265 3.03 -8.11 0.38
N ALA A 266 2.83 -8.56 -0.86
CA ALA A 266 2.22 -7.77 -1.92
C ALA A 266 0.71 -7.61 -1.75
N PHE A 267 0.01 -8.61 -1.20
CA PHE A 267 -1.41 -8.49 -0.86
C PHE A 267 -1.65 -7.79 0.49
N ASN A 268 -0.58 -7.57 1.26
CA ASN A 268 -0.64 -7.20 2.68
C ASN A 268 -1.56 -8.15 3.48
N ALA A 269 -1.49 -9.45 3.16
CA ALA A 269 -2.38 -10.50 3.65
C ALA A 269 -1.77 -11.26 4.82
N ASP A 270 -2.62 -11.58 5.80
CA ASP A 270 -2.28 -12.42 6.94
C ASP A 270 -3.17 -13.67 6.99
N PHE A 271 -2.87 -14.63 7.85
CA PHE A 271 -3.58 -15.92 7.94
C PHE A 271 -4.50 -16.03 9.16
N ASP A 272 -5.12 -14.92 9.58
CA ASP A 272 -6.00 -14.82 10.75
C ASP A 272 -7.51 -14.94 10.42
N GLY A 273 -7.85 -15.28 9.18
CA GLY A 273 -9.22 -15.38 8.68
C GLY A 273 -9.50 -14.49 7.47
N ASP A 274 -8.47 -13.80 6.97
CA ASP A 274 -8.51 -13.06 5.71
C ASP A 274 -9.06 -13.90 4.55
N GLN A 275 -9.73 -13.19 3.64
CA GLN A 275 -10.38 -13.79 2.48
C GLN A 275 -9.85 -13.15 1.19
N MET A 276 -9.69 -13.97 0.16
CA MET A 276 -9.34 -13.50 -1.18
C MET A 276 -10.42 -13.88 -2.18
N ALA A 277 -10.64 -12.99 -3.14
CA ALA A 277 -11.50 -13.23 -4.28
C ALA A 277 -10.68 -13.85 -5.43
N VAL A 278 -11.31 -14.76 -6.16
CA VAL A 278 -10.78 -15.40 -7.36
C VAL A 278 -11.63 -14.94 -8.54
N HIS A 279 -11.01 -14.60 -9.66
CA HIS A 279 -11.67 -14.30 -10.93
C HIS A 279 -11.04 -15.11 -12.07
N VAL A 280 -11.86 -15.61 -12.99
CA VAL A 280 -11.37 -16.35 -14.16
C VAL A 280 -11.39 -15.46 -15.41
N PRO A 281 -10.22 -15.17 -16.03
CA PRO A 281 -10.16 -14.51 -17.34
C PRO A 281 -10.72 -15.45 -18.42
N LEU A 282 -11.75 -15.01 -19.13
CA LEU A 282 -12.45 -15.84 -20.14
C LEU A 282 -11.97 -15.58 -21.57
N SER A 283 -11.77 -14.33 -21.96
CA SER A 283 -11.32 -14.00 -23.32
C SER A 283 -9.85 -14.32 -23.51
N PHE A 284 -9.47 -14.64 -24.74
CA PHE A 284 -8.09 -14.98 -25.08
C PHE A 284 -7.13 -13.81 -24.78
N GLU A 285 -7.57 -12.59 -25.07
CA GLU A 285 -6.81 -11.37 -24.80
C GLU A 285 -6.55 -11.20 -23.30
N ALA A 286 -7.56 -11.46 -22.45
CA ALA A 286 -7.44 -11.34 -20.99
C ALA A 286 -6.52 -12.43 -20.41
N GLN A 287 -6.52 -13.63 -20.99
CA GLN A 287 -5.61 -14.70 -20.58
C GLN A 287 -4.16 -14.36 -20.92
N ILE A 288 -3.91 -13.82 -22.12
CA ILE A 288 -2.58 -13.34 -22.52
C ILE A 288 -2.15 -12.19 -21.61
N GLU A 289 -3.00 -11.19 -21.40
CA GLU A 289 -2.72 -10.05 -20.52
C GLU A 289 -2.36 -10.53 -19.10
N ALA A 290 -3.14 -11.46 -18.54
CA ALA A 290 -2.86 -12.04 -17.23
C ALA A 290 -1.48 -12.74 -17.19
N SER A 291 -1.10 -13.46 -18.25
CA SER A 291 0.16 -14.19 -18.33
C SER A 291 1.40 -13.29 -18.54
N VAL A 292 1.24 -12.17 -19.23
CA VAL A 292 2.34 -11.28 -19.64
C VAL A 292 2.51 -10.08 -18.71
N LEU A 293 1.43 -9.60 -18.08
CA LEU A 293 1.46 -8.40 -17.26
C LEU A 293 1.16 -8.66 -15.78
N MET A 294 0.31 -9.64 -15.46
CA MET A 294 -0.21 -9.83 -14.10
C MET A 294 0.38 -11.01 -13.34
N LEU A 295 1.18 -11.86 -14.00
CA LEU A 295 1.77 -13.04 -13.38
C LEU A 295 2.64 -12.63 -12.19
N SER A 296 2.49 -13.32 -11.05
CA SER A 296 3.23 -12.98 -9.82
C SER A 296 4.75 -13.06 -9.99
N SER A 297 5.27 -13.96 -10.83
CA SER A 297 6.70 -14.10 -11.12
C SER A 297 7.29 -12.94 -11.93
N GLN A 298 6.46 -12.14 -12.59
CA GLN A 298 6.89 -10.93 -13.30
C GLN A 298 6.79 -9.69 -12.41
N ASN A 299 5.89 -9.69 -11.44
CA ASN A 299 5.59 -8.55 -10.57
C ASN A 299 6.31 -8.67 -9.20
N ILE A 300 7.64 -8.69 -9.23
CA ILE A 300 8.51 -8.87 -8.05
C ILE A 300 8.79 -7.53 -7.34
N LEU A 301 8.85 -6.43 -8.09
CA LEU A 301 9.27 -5.11 -7.61
C LEU A 301 8.07 -4.20 -7.27
N LEU A 302 8.30 -3.26 -6.35
CA LEU A 302 7.36 -2.18 -6.04
C LEU A 302 7.36 -1.15 -7.17
N PRO A 303 6.19 -0.73 -7.68
CA PRO A 303 6.10 0.39 -8.63
C PRO A 303 6.58 1.74 -8.08
N ALA A 304 6.59 1.90 -6.75
CA ALA A 304 6.92 3.16 -6.10
C ALA A 304 8.43 3.45 -6.05
N ASN A 305 9.26 2.43 -5.82
CA ASN A 305 10.70 2.59 -5.56
C ASN A 305 11.58 1.49 -6.18
N GLY A 306 11.00 0.50 -6.86
CA GLY A 306 11.75 -0.60 -7.49
C GLY A 306 12.37 -1.60 -6.52
N SER A 307 12.02 -1.57 -5.23
CA SER A 307 12.48 -2.55 -4.25
C SER A 307 11.68 -3.87 -4.34
N PRO A 308 12.28 -5.04 -4.06
CA PRO A 308 11.61 -6.33 -4.18
C PRO A 308 10.57 -6.57 -3.06
N VAL A 309 9.28 -6.50 -3.43
CA VAL A 309 8.11 -6.62 -2.53
C VAL A 309 8.05 -7.98 -1.85
N VAL A 310 8.35 -9.02 -2.61
CA VAL A 310 8.25 -10.42 -2.17
C VAL A 310 9.17 -10.72 -0.97
N VAL A 311 10.21 -9.90 -0.77
CA VAL A 311 11.14 -9.98 0.37
C VAL A 311 10.90 -8.83 1.37
N ALA A 312 9.75 -8.15 1.29
CA ALA A 312 9.36 -7.12 2.24
C ALA A 312 8.82 -7.71 3.55
N ASN A 313 8.30 -8.93 3.55
CA ASN A 313 7.85 -9.63 4.77
C ASN A 313 8.25 -11.12 4.84
N PRO A 314 9.55 -11.48 4.69
CA PRO A 314 10.01 -12.86 4.70
C PRO A 314 10.24 -13.33 6.14
N GLN A 315 9.28 -13.15 7.07
CA GLN A 315 9.45 -13.30 8.53
C GLN A 315 10.33 -14.51 8.92
N ASP A 316 9.76 -15.70 8.86
CA ASP A 316 10.45 -16.93 9.26
C ASP A 316 11.58 -17.29 8.27
N ILE A 317 11.43 -16.92 7.00
CA ILE A 317 12.42 -17.18 5.94
C ILE A 317 13.73 -16.43 6.24
N ALA A 318 13.64 -15.15 6.63
CA ALA A 318 14.77 -14.33 7.02
C ALA A 318 15.37 -14.80 8.34
N LEU A 319 14.55 -15.21 9.31
CA LEU A 319 15.05 -15.79 10.56
C LEU A 319 15.83 -17.08 10.31
N GLY A 320 15.33 -17.97 9.43
CA GLY A 320 16.02 -19.19 9.02
C GLY A 320 17.33 -18.92 8.30
N CYS A 321 17.36 -17.97 7.37
CA CYS A 321 18.59 -17.56 6.67
C CYS A 321 19.60 -16.89 7.61
N TYR A 322 19.12 -16.07 8.55
CA TYR A 322 19.94 -15.43 9.56
C TYR A 322 20.57 -16.48 10.48
N TYR A 323 19.77 -17.42 10.99
CA TYR A 323 20.26 -18.54 11.78
C TYR A 323 21.32 -19.32 11.00
N LEU A 324 21.01 -19.71 9.76
CA LEU A 324 21.92 -20.47 8.89
C LEU A 324 23.27 -19.78 8.66
N THR A 325 23.30 -18.45 8.56
CA THR A 325 24.52 -17.69 8.23
C THR A 325 25.26 -17.11 9.43
N LYS A 326 24.74 -17.35 10.64
CA LYS A 326 25.35 -16.91 11.89
C LYS A 326 26.60 -17.74 12.20
N MET A 327 27.63 -17.06 12.68
CA MET A 327 28.91 -17.68 13.02
C MET A 327 29.07 -17.74 14.54
N LYS A 328 29.52 -18.89 15.04
CA LYS A 328 29.84 -19.12 16.45
C LYS A 328 31.30 -19.54 16.57
N ARG A 329 32.10 -18.73 17.26
CA ARG A 329 33.52 -19.05 17.50
C ARG A 329 33.65 -20.15 18.55
N GLY A 330 34.57 -21.09 18.31
CA GLY A 330 34.87 -22.18 19.25
C GLY A 330 33.84 -23.33 19.27
N GLY A 331 33.05 -23.47 18.20
CA GLY A 331 32.16 -24.63 18.00
C GLY A 331 32.91 -25.91 17.63
N LYS A 332 32.20 -27.04 17.52
CA LYS A 332 32.81 -28.32 17.13
C LYS A 332 33.33 -28.20 15.69
N GLY A 333 34.63 -28.51 15.51
CA GLY A 333 35.28 -28.40 14.21
C GLY A 333 35.79 -27.00 13.84
N SER A 334 35.76 -26.05 14.78
CA SER A 334 36.36 -24.71 14.63
C SER A 334 37.83 -24.79 14.16
N GLY A 335 38.19 -23.94 13.20
CA GLY A 335 39.55 -23.84 12.64
C GLY A 335 39.97 -24.95 11.66
N LYS A 336 39.09 -25.92 11.35
CA LYS A 336 39.39 -26.97 10.35
C LYS A 336 39.46 -26.39 8.94
N LYS A 337 40.35 -26.99 8.13
CA LYS A 337 40.59 -26.61 6.73
C LYS A 337 40.05 -27.68 5.80
N PHE A 338 39.25 -27.29 4.82
CA PHE A 338 38.67 -28.16 3.80
C PHE A 338 39.12 -27.75 2.40
N ALA A 339 39.27 -28.74 1.53
CA ALA A 339 39.75 -28.56 0.16
C ALA A 339 38.68 -28.02 -0.78
N ASN A 340 37.39 -28.32 -0.52
CA ASN A 340 36.25 -27.83 -1.30
C ASN A 340 34.98 -27.67 -0.42
N PRO A 341 33.95 -26.95 -0.89
CA PRO A 341 32.68 -26.80 -0.17
C PRO A 341 31.97 -28.13 0.11
N GLU A 342 32.01 -29.07 -0.83
CA GLU A 342 31.33 -30.38 -0.72
C GLU A 342 31.88 -31.20 0.45
N GLU A 343 33.19 -31.19 0.67
CA GLU A 343 33.86 -31.87 1.79
C GLU A 343 33.45 -31.28 3.14
N ALA A 344 33.30 -29.95 3.22
CA ALA A 344 32.84 -29.27 4.42
C ALA A 344 31.36 -29.62 4.74
N ILE A 345 30.52 -29.70 3.71
CA ILE A 345 29.11 -30.11 3.84
C ILE A 345 29.03 -31.58 4.27
N LEU A 346 29.80 -32.46 3.64
CA LEU A 346 29.87 -33.88 4.00
C LEU A 346 30.37 -34.08 5.44
N ALA A 347 31.36 -33.29 5.87
CA ALA A 347 31.86 -33.31 7.24
C ALA A 347 30.78 -32.88 8.25
N HIS A 348 29.88 -31.97 7.87
CA HIS A 348 28.72 -31.62 8.69
C HIS A 348 27.70 -32.78 8.75
N GLU A 349 27.41 -33.44 7.63
CA GLU A 349 26.49 -34.59 7.60
C GLU A 349 26.98 -35.75 8.47
N TYR A 350 28.30 -36.00 8.52
CA TYR A 350 28.90 -36.99 9.43
C TYR A 350 29.05 -36.48 10.89
N GLY A 351 28.60 -35.27 11.20
CA GLY A 351 28.65 -34.69 12.55
C GLY A 351 30.05 -34.30 13.03
N VAL A 352 30.99 -34.09 12.12
CA VAL A 352 32.39 -33.72 12.40
C VAL A 352 32.55 -32.20 12.64
N VAL A 353 31.65 -31.40 12.06
CA VAL A 353 31.61 -29.92 12.15
C VAL A 353 30.18 -29.47 12.41
N ASP A 354 29.99 -28.47 13.28
CA ASP A 354 28.67 -27.85 13.49
C ASP A 354 28.36 -26.79 12.42
N LEU A 355 27.07 -26.53 12.20
CA LEU A 355 26.58 -25.60 11.16
C LEU A 355 27.19 -24.18 11.25
N HIS A 356 27.37 -23.71 12.49
CA HIS A 356 27.80 -22.34 12.82
C HIS A 356 29.29 -22.21 13.10
N SER A 357 30.05 -23.31 13.12
CA SER A 357 31.48 -23.29 13.42
C SER A 357 32.26 -22.55 12.34
N ASP A 358 33.28 -21.81 12.77
CA ASP A 358 34.24 -21.16 11.88
C ASP A 358 35.16 -22.19 11.22
N ILE A 359 35.14 -22.23 9.89
CA ILE A 359 35.92 -23.16 9.07
C ILE A 359 36.65 -22.42 7.95
N TRP A 360 37.74 -23.01 7.47
CA TRP A 360 38.52 -22.50 6.35
C TRP A 360 38.29 -23.37 5.13
N VAL A 361 37.70 -22.80 4.08
CA VAL A 361 37.34 -23.56 2.87
C VAL A 361 37.92 -22.88 1.66
N ARG A 362 38.41 -23.68 0.70
CA ARG A 362 38.86 -23.16 -0.59
C ARG A 362 37.65 -22.95 -1.50
N VAL A 363 37.34 -21.69 -1.80
CA VAL A 363 36.28 -21.27 -2.75
C VAL A 363 36.95 -20.49 -3.87
N ASP A 364 36.71 -20.86 -5.13
CA ASP A 364 37.29 -20.22 -6.32
C ASP A 364 38.82 -20.02 -6.24
N GLY A 365 39.53 -21.01 -5.69
CA GLY A 365 40.99 -21.01 -5.56
C GLY A 365 41.55 -20.21 -4.37
N LYS A 366 40.71 -19.50 -3.60
CA LYS A 366 41.12 -18.74 -2.41
C LYS A 366 40.64 -19.42 -1.12
N MET A 367 41.47 -19.42 -0.08
CA MET A 367 41.06 -19.87 1.25
C MET A 367 40.25 -18.75 1.92
N VAL A 368 39.00 -19.06 2.27
CA VAL A 368 38.07 -18.11 2.89
C VAL A 368 37.61 -18.67 4.24
N GLU A 369 37.57 -17.83 5.27
CA GLU A 369 36.97 -18.15 6.56
C GLU A 369 35.45 -18.03 6.45
N THR A 370 34.71 -19.11 6.65
CA THR A 370 33.25 -19.16 6.48
C THR A 370 32.61 -20.18 7.43
N THR A 371 31.31 -20.42 7.28
CA THR A 371 30.57 -21.47 8.01
C THR A 371 29.94 -22.45 7.03
N VAL A 372 29.63 -23.67 7.49
CA VAL A 372 28.92 -24.65 6.65
C VAL A 372 27.56 -24.09 6.21
N GLY A 373 26.87 -23.37 7.10
CA GLY A 373 25.59 -22.77 6.76
C GLY A 373 25.67 -21.71 5.65
N ARG A 374 26.74 -20.90 5.62
CA ARG A 374 26.99 -19.99 4.49
C ARG A 374 27.27 -20.73 3.20
N LEU A 375 27.99 -21.85 3.23
CA LEU A 375 28.18 -22.69 2.04
C LEU A 375 26.84 -23.19 1.49
N LEU A 376 25.98 -23.72 2.35
CA LEU A 376 24.65 -24.23 1.99
C LEU A 376 23.75 -23.13 1.42
N PHE A 377 23.84 -21.91 1.94
CA PHE A 377 23.15 -20.76 1.34
C PHE A 377 23.68 -20.47 -0.08
N ASN A 378 24.99 -20.55 -0.30
CA ASN A 378 25.59 -20.25 -1.59
C ASN A 378 25.23 -21.28 -2.69
N GLU A 379 24.83 -22.50 -2.35
CA GLU A 379 24.37 -23.49 -3.33
C GLU A 379 23.07 -23.08 -4.06
N ILE A 380 22.24 -22.23 -3.44
CA ILE A 380 21.00 -21.77 -4.07
C ILE A 380 21.22 -20.61 -5.04
N LEU A 381 22.36 -19.90 -4.91
CA LEU A 381 22.68 -18.76 -5.75
C LEU A 381 22.97 -19.23 -7.19
N PRO A 382 22.57 -18.45 -8.20
CA PRO A 382 22.93 -18.76 -9.58
C PRO A 382 24.44 -18.78 -9.79
N LYS A 383 24.91 -19.71 -10.64
CA LYS A 383 26.32 -19.78 -11.06
C LYS A 383 26.77 -18.43 -11.60
N GLY A 384 27.88 -17.89 -11.07
CA GLY A 384 28.46 -16.61 -11.47
C GLY A 384 28.02 -15.39 -10.64
N PHE A 385 27.19 -15.54 -9.61
CA PHE A 385 26.84 -14.42 -8.71
C PHE A 385 27.99 -14.00 -7.79
N GLY A 386 28.84 -14.95 -7.39
CA GLY A 386 29.91 -14.76 -6.42
C GLY A 386 29.54 -15.29 -5.04
N PHE A 387 30.57 -15.55 -4.21
CA PHE A 387 30.40 -16.13 -2.88
C PHE A 387 29.97 -15.08 -1.85
N VAL A 388 28.82 -15.29 -1.22
CA VAL A 388 28.27 -14.43 -0.15
C VAL A 388 28.74 -14.94 1.21
N ASN A 389 29.62 -14.18 1.86
CA ASN A 389 30.22 -14.55 3.15
C ASN A 389 29.90 -13.55 4.27
N GLU A 390 28.62 -13.24 4.45
CA GLU A 390 28.16 -12.29 5.47
C GLU A 390 26.94 -12.83 6.21
N LEU A 391 26.56 -12.15 7.29
CA LEU A 391 25.33 -12.45 8.03
C LEU A 391 24.13 -11.92 7.27
N LEU A 392 23.17 -12.80 6.97
CA LEU A 392 22.01 -12.45 6.17
C LEU A 392 20.85 -11.99 7.05
N ASN A 393 20.69 -10.69 7.16
CA ASN A 393 19.47 -10.08 7.69
C ASN A 393 18.47 -9.78 6.55
N LYS A 394 17.26 -9.36 6.92
CA LYS A 394 16.20 -8.99 5.96
C LYS A 394 16.65 -7.96 4.92
N LYS A 395 17.42 -6.93 5.32
CA LYS A 395 17.88 -5.86 4.42
C LYS A 395 18.85 -6.42 3.37
N ARG A 396 19.83 -7.24 3.80
CA ARG A 396 20.77 -7.90 2.90
C ARG A 396 20.10 -8.86 1.93
N LEU A 397 19.08 -9.60 2.38
CA LEU A 397 18.29 -10.44 1.47
C LEU A 397 17.59 -9.63 0.38
N GLN A 398 17.05 -8.45 0.71
CA GLN A 398 16.46 -7.55 -0.28
C GLN A 398 17.50 -7.03 -1.28
N GLU A 399 18.69 -6.66 -0.82
CA GLU A 399 19.81 -6.23 -1.67
C GLU A 399 20.25 -7.34 -2.64
N ILE A 400 20.42 -8.57 -2.14
CA ILE A 400 20.78 -9.74 -2.95
C ILE A 400 19.72 -9.98 -4.03
N VAL A 401 18.43 -9.94 -3.68
CA VAL A 401 17.35 -10.14 -4.66
C VAL A 401 17.28 -9.01 -5.69
N SER A 402 17.52 -7.77 -5.29
CA SER A 402 17.63 -6.64 -6.21
C SER A 402 18.79 -6.82 -7.21
N LEU A 403 19.96 -7.25 -6.73
CA LEU A 403 21.12 -7.54 -7.58
C LEU A 403 20.87 -8.72 -8.53
N LEU A 404 20.20 -9.78 -8.05
CA LEU A 404 19.82 -10.93 -8.87
C LEU A 404 18.83 -10.52 -9.97
N TYR A 405 17.83 -9.72 -9.63
CA TYR A 405 16.85 -9.20 -10.59
C TYR A 405 17.54 -8.43 -11.71
N ARG A 406 18.49 -7.55 -11.35
CA ARG A 406 19.23 -6.73 -12.33
C ARG A 406 20.12 -7.56 -13.25
N ARG A 407 20.88 -8.51 -12.71
CA ARG A 407 21.87 -9.29 -13.50
C ARG A 407 21.26 -10.43 -14.30
N TYR A 408 20.21 -11.06 -13.78
CA TYR A 408 19.70 -12.33 -14.29
C TYR A 408 18.22 -12.28 -14.72
N GLY A 409 17.52 -11.19 -14.45
CA GLY A 409 16.12 -10.98 -14.81
C GLY A 409 15.11 -11.73 -13.92
N ASN A 410 13.84 -11.67 -14.34
CA ASN A 410 12.70 -12.10 -13.53
C ASN A 410 12.70 -13.61 -13.25
N GLN A 411 12.92 -14.43 -14.30
CA GLN A 411 12.75 -15.88 -14.21
C GLN A 411 13.73 -16.52 -13.21
N ARG A 412 15.03 -16.22 -13.34
CA ARG A 412 16.05 -16.75 -12.42
C ARG A 412 15.87 -16.22 -11.00
N THR A 413 15.38 -14.98 -10.85
CA THR A 413 15.06 -14.42 -9.54
C THR A 413 13.89 -15.15 -8.89
N ALA A 414 12.83 -15.48 -9.65
CA ALA A 414 11.71 -16.27 -9.14
C ALA A 414 12.13 -17.67 -8.69
N GLU A 415 12.98 -18.35 -9.47
CA GLU A 415 13.55 -19.66 -9.09
C GLU A 415 14.41 -19.58 -7.81
N PHE A 416 15.21 -18.51 -7.68
CA PHE A 416 15.97 -18.26 -6.46
C PHE A 416 15.05 -18.04 -5.25
N LEU A 417 13.97 -17.26 -5.41
CA LEU A 417 13.02 -16.98 -4.33
C LEU A 417 12.29 -18.26 -3.84
N ASP A 418 11.94 -19.16 -4.76
CA ASP A 418 11.35 -20.45 -4.41
C ASP A 418 12.33 -21.31 -3.57
N LYS A 419 13.61 -21.37 -3.97
CA LYS A 419 14.67 -22.07 -3.22
C LYS A 419 14.98 -21.41 -1.87
N LEU A 420 15.01 -20.07 -1.84
CA LEU A 420 15.23 -19.29 -0.62
C LEU A 420 14.15 -19.58 0.42
N LYS A 421 12.88 -19.66 -0.01
CA LYS A 421 11.76 -20.06 0.84
C LYS A 421 11.95 -21.47 1.41
N GLU A 422 12.32 -22.44 0.58
CA GLU A 422 12.53 -23.83 1.02
C GLU A 422 13.64 -23.94 2.07
N ILE A 423 14.81 -23.33 1.81
CA ILE A 423 15.92 -23.27 2.77
C ILE A 423 15.51 -22.53 4.04
N GLY A 424 14.87 -21.36 3.90
CA GLY A 424 14.43 -20.54 5.01
C GLY A 424 13.54 -21.32 5.98
N TYR A 425 12.49 -21.98 5.48
CA TYR A 425 11.60 -22.78 6.34
C TYR A 425 12.29 -24.02 6.92
N LYS A 426 13.15 -24.69 6.16
CA LYS A 426 13.90 -25.85 6.65
C LYS A 426 14.77 -25.47 7.85
N TYR A 427 15.59 -24.42 7.71
CA TYR A 427 16.50 -24.01 8.78
C TYR A 427 15.81 -23.22 9.90
N ALA A 428 14.70 -22.54 9.63
CA ALA A 428 13.85 -22.01 10.69
C ALA A 428 13.31 -23.15 11.58
N THR A 429 12.84 -24.26 10.98
CA THR A 429 12.39 -25.43 11.73
C THR A 429 13.53 -26.09 12.52
N LEU A 430 14.68 -26.32 11.86
CA LEU A 430 15.85 -26.93 12.50
C LEU A 430 16.49 -26.05 13.58
N SER A 431 16.31 -24.73 13.51
CA SER A 431 16.84 -23.80 14.52
C SER A 431 16.25 -24.06 15.91
N GLY A 432 15.05 -24.66 16.00
CA GLY A 432 14.37 -24.92 17.26
C GLY A 432 14.10 -23.65 18.07
N LEU A 433 14.09 -22.47 17.42
CA LEU A 433 13.87 -21.20 18.10
C LEU A 433 12.48 -21.19 18.74
N THR A 434 12.47 -20.89 20.03
CA THR A 434 11.27 -20.74 20.85
C THR A 434 11.39 -19.45 21.65
N ILE A 435 10.28 -19.00 22.24
CA ILE A 435 10.30 -17.89 23.20
C ILE A 435 9.78 -18.41 24.52
N SER A 436 10.65 -18.37 25.53
CA SER A 436 10.33 -18.63 26.93
C SER A 436 10.38 -17.32 27.75
N ILE A 437 9.93 -17.39 29.00
CA ILE A 437 10.00 -16.24 29.91
C ILE A 437 11.45 -15.90 30.29
N ASP A 438 12.35 -16.89 30.23
CA ASP A 438 13.77 -16.75 30.57
C ASP A 438 14.56 -16.05 29.45
N ASP A 439 14.12 -16.21 28.19
CA ASP A 439 14.72 -15.53 27.03
C ASP A 439 14.54 -14.00 27.09
N VAL A 440 13.52 -13.52 27.80
CA VAL A 440 13.31 -12.09 28.05
C VAL A 440 14.14 -11.67 29.26
N ILE A 441 15.31 -11.08 29.04
CA ILE A 441 16.21 -10.65 30.12
C ILE A 441 15.76 -9.29 30.66
N VAL A 442 15.74 -9.11 31.99
CA VAL A 442 15.59 -7.80 32.64
C VAL A 442 16.96 -7.39 33.16
N PRO A 443 17.51 -6.22 32.78
CA PRO A 443 18.81 -5.77 33.27
C PRO A 443 18.81 -5.51 34.77
N GLU A 444 19.84 -5.95 35.48
CA GLU A 444 20.00 -5.68 36.91
C GLU A 444 20.25 -4.18 37.16
N GLU A 445 20.97 -3.52 36.25
CA GLU A 445 21.29 -2.10 36.29
C GLU A 445 20.04 -1.21 36.14
N LYS A 446 18.93 -1.77 35.68
CA LYS A 446 17.67 -1.04 35.48
C LYS A 446 17.21 -0.32 36.76
N GLN A 447 17.30 -0.98 37.91
CA GLN A 447 16.81 -0.43 39.17
C GLN A 447 17.64 0.79 39.61
N GLU A 448 18.96 0.73 39.41
CA GLU A 448 19.86 1.87 39.68
C GLU A 448 19.56 3.07 38.79
N LEU A 449 19.26 2.84 37.51
CA LEU A 449 18.90 3.90 36.56
C LEU A 449 17.57 4.56 36.93
N ILE A 450 16.57 3.77 37.35
CA ILE A 450 15.28 4.30 37.80
C ILE A 450 15.45 5.14 39.08
N GLU A 451 16.25 4.67 40.05
CA GLU A 451 16.51 5.42 41.28
C GLU A 451 17.24 6.74 41.03
N ARG A 452 18.17 6.76 40.06
CA ARG A 452 18.82 7.99 39.61
C ARG A 452 17.81 8.98 39.03
N ALA A 453 16.96 8.50 38.12
CA ALA A 453 15.91 9.32 37.51
C ALA A 453 14.93 9.90 38.55
N LEU A 454 14.53 9.10 39.54
CA LEU A 454 13.65 9.56 40.62
C LEU A 454 14.27 10.68 41.45
N LYS A 455 15.58 10.60 41.74
CA LYS A 455 16.32 11.67 42.44
C LYS A 455 16.39 12.96 41.63
N GLU A 456 16.61 12.85 40.33
CA GLU A 456 16.61 14.00 39.41
C GLU A 456 15.23 14.66 39.31
N VAL A 457 14.17 13.85 39.18
CA VAL A 457 12.78 14.34 39.15
C VAL A 457 12.41 15.04 40.47
N GLU A 458 12.80 14.50 41.62
CA GLU A 458 12.58 15.16 42.93
C GLU A 458 13.35 16.49 43.02
N ALA A 459 14.58 16.57 42.51
CA ALA A 459 15.34 17.82 42.46
C ALA A 459 14.62 18.88 41.59
N ILE A 460 14.06 18.48 40.44
CA ILE A 460 13.25 19.35 39.58
C ILE A 460 11.99 19.82 40.31
N HIS A 461 11.28 18.93 41.02
CA HIS A 461 10.12 19.30 41.83
C HIS A 461 10.49 20.26 42.96
N GLN A 462 11.66 20.12 43.59
CA GLN A 462 12.14 21.05 44.60
C GLN A 462 12.48 22.42 44.01
N GLN A 463 13.09 22.49 42.83
CA GLN A 463 13.32 23.75 42.12
C GLN A 463 12.00 24.48 41.82
N TYR A 464 10.98 23.73 41.39
CA TYR A 464 9.64 24.26 41.17
C TYR A 464 9.01 24.79 42.47
N LYS A 465 9.08 24.02 43.57
CA LYS A 465 8.58 24.46 44.90
C LYS A 465 9.29 25.72 45.41
N ARG A 466 10.57 25.91 45.06
CA ARG A 466 11.36 27.11 45.40
C ARG A 466 11.12 28.29 44.44
N GLY A 467 10.28 28.12 43.41
CA GLY A 467 9.96 29.16 42.44
C GLY A 467 11.06 29.45 41.41
N VAL A 468 12.03 28.54 41.24
CA VAL A 468 13.16 28.73 40.31
C VAL A 468 12.77 28.45 38.86
N ILE A 469 11.81 27.54 38.65
CA ILE A 469 11.32 27.13 37.32
C ILE A 469 9.80 27.22 37.25
N THR A 470 9.29 27.40 36.04
CA THR A 470 7.84 27.40 35.77
C THR A 470 7.28 25.97 35.70
N ASP A 471 5.95 25.81 35.79
CA ASP A 471 5.31 24.49 35.71
C ASP A 471 5.49 23.83 34.33
N GLY A 472 5.48 24.62 33.25
CA GLY A 472 5.74 24.11 31.90
C GLY A 472 7.20 23.62 31.73
N GLU A 473 8.17 24.35 32.28
CA GLU A 473 9.57 23.90 32.28
C GLU A 473 9.79 22.66 33.15
N ARG A 474 9.13 22.60 34.32
CA ARG A 474 9.11 21.41 35.18
C ARG A 474 8.58 20.21 34.40
N TYR A 475 7.42 20.35 33.76
CA TYR A 475 6.77 19.31 32.96
C TYR A 475 7.70 18.77 31.86
N ASN A 476 8.30 19.66 31.06
CA ASN A 476 9.21 19.28 29.99
C ASN A 476 10.47 18.58 30.53
N LYS A 477 11.09 19.12 31.59
CA LYS A 477 12.29 18.51 32.21
C LYS A 477 12.00 17.11 32.76
N VAL A 478 10.85 16.90 33.40
CA VAL A 478 10.45 15.57 33.90
C VAL A 478 10.31 14.57 32.75
N ILE A 479 9.68 14.98 31.64
CA ILE A 479 9.55 14.14 30.44
C ILE A 479 10.92 13.80 29.84
N ASP A 480 11.82 14.77 29.76
CA ASP A 480 13.15 14.58 29.17
C ASP A 480 13.97 13.60 30.02
N VAL A 481 13.94 13.70 31.36
CA VAL A 481 14.61 12.75 32.27
C VAL A 481 14.10 11.31 32.04
N TRP A 482 12.78 11.12 31.96
CA TRP A 482 12.21 9.78 31.73
C TRP A 482 12.50 9.25 30.33
N THR A 483 12.54 10.12 29.32
CA THR A 483 12.89 9.74 27.94
C THR A 483 14.35 9.29 27.84
N HIS A 484 15.25 10.02 28.51
CA HIS A 484 16.67 9.66 28.59
C HIS A 484 16.86 8.32 29.33
N THR A 485 16.26 8.19 30.51
CA THR A 485 16.30 6.96 31.32
C THR A 485 15.83 5.74 30.53
N ARG A 486 14.71 5.85 29.80
CA ARG A 486 14.20 4.78 28.94
C ARG A 486 15.24 4.36 27.89
N THR A 487 15.90 5.32 27.28
CA THR A 487 16.91 5.09 26.25
C THR A 487 18.14 4.39 26.83
N GLU A 488 18.61 4.80 28.01
CA GLU A 488 19.70 4.13 28.72
C GLU A 488 19.36 2.69 29.09
N VAL A 489 18.18 2.45 29.69
CA VAL A 489 17.69 1.10 30.01
C VAL A 489 17.63 0.22 28.76
N THR A 490 17.17 0.78 27.64
CA THR A 490 17.10 0.07 26.36
C THR A 490 18.50 -0.32 25.87
N LYS A 491 19.47 0.59 25.91
CA LYS A 491 20.86 0.30 25.52
C LYS A 491 21.47 -0.81 26.37
N VAL A 492 21.27 -0.79 27.69
CA VAL A 492 21.77 -1.84 28.59
C VAL A 492 21.11 -3.18 28.30
N LEU A 493 19.78 -3.19 28.09
CA LEU A 493 19.04 -4.39 27.70
C LEU A 493 19.59 -5.03 26.43
N PHE A 494 19.81 -4.25 25.37
CA PHE A 494 20.33 -4.78 24.10
C PHE A 494 21.74 -5.33 24.23
N LYS A 495 22.60 -4.68 25.03
CA LYS A 495 23.94 -5.19 25.31
C LYS A 495 23.89 -6.56 26.00
N ARG A 496 23.04 -6.71 27.04
CA ARG A 496 22.86 -7.98 27.75
C ARG A 496 22.28 -9.07 26.85
N LEU A 497 21.30 -8.73 26.01
CA LEU A 497 20.70 -9.65 25.04
C LEU A 497 21.71 -10.11 23.96
N GLN A 498 22.63 -9.24 23.56
CA GLN A 498 23.68 -9.57 22.58
C GLN A 498 24.75 -10.49 23.17
N GLU A 499 25.08 -10.33 24.45
CA GLU A 499 26.07 -11.17 25.15
C GLU A 499 25.48 -12.54 25.54
N ALA A 500 24.17 -12.60 25.81
CA ALA A 500 23.46 -13.82 26.19
C ALA A 500 23.58 -14.93 25.12
N ASP A 501 23.95 -16.14 25.57
CA ASP A 501 24.16 -17.33 24.74
C ASP A 501 25.11 -17.13 23.54
N GLY A 502 26.05 -16.18 23.64
CA GLY A 502 26.93 -15.82 22.54
C GLY A 502 26.18 -15.18 21.36
N GLY A 503 25.10 -14.46 21.68
CA GLY A 503 24.20 -13.79 20.73
C GLY A 503 23.10 -14.69 20.17
N PHE A 504 22.94 -15.93 20.64
CA PHE A 504 21.90 -16.86 20.15
C PHE A 504 20.57 -16.78 20.93
N ASN A 505 20.39 -15.75 21.76
CA ASN A 505 19.10 -15.49 22.40
C ASN A 505 17.98 -15.30 21.32
N PRO A 506 16.85 -16.02 21.41
CA PRO A 506 15.79 -15.96 20.40
C PRO A 506 15.19 -14.57 20.19
N VAL A 507 14.95 -13.82 21.26
CA VAL A 507 14.37 -12.46 21.21
C VAL A 507 15.33 -11.52 20.48
N PHE A 508 16.63 -11.62 20.80
CA PHE A 508 17.66 -10.85 20.10
C PHE A 508 17.75 -11.23 18.62
N MET A 509 17.75 -12.53 18.30
CA MET A 509 17.81 -13.01 16.92
C MET A 509 16.63 -12.56 16.06
N MET A 510 15.41 -12.56 16.61
CA MET A 510 14.22 -12.09 15.89
C MET A 510 14.31 -10.59 15.55
N HIS A 511 14.84 -9.80 16.48
CA HIS A 511 15.08 -8.37 16.27
C HIS A 511 16.23 -8.11 15.28
N ASP A 512 17.41 -8.68 15.51
CA ASP A 512 18.63 -8.44 14.71
C ASP A 512 18.50 -8.95 13.27
N SER A 513 17.79 -10.07 13.06
CA SER A 513 17.46 -10.57 11.72
C SER A 513 16.50 -9.64 10.95
N GLY A 514 15.76 -8.78 11.66
CA GLY A 514 14.68 -7.98 11.09
C GLY A 514 13.44 -8.80 10.70
N ALA A 515 13.34 -10.05 11.18
CA ALA A 515 12.21 -10.94 10.93
C ALA A 515 10.94 -10.43 11.63
N ARG A 516 11.04 -10.16 12.94
CA ARG A 516 9.93 -9.67 13.76
C ARG A 516 10.45 -9.03 15.05
N GLY A 517 9.83 -7.94 15.47
CA GLY A 517 10.23 -7.20 16.67
C GLY A 517 10.93 -5.89 16.32
N SER A 518 10.43 -4.77 16.85
CA SER A 518 11.15 -3.50 16.87
C SER A 518 11.94 -3.34 18.18
N GLU A 519 12.90 -2.43 18.18
CA GLU A 519 13.67 -2.07 19.37
C GLU A 519 12.75 -1.68 20.54
N GLU A 520 11.69 -0.91 20.23
CA GLU A 520 10.67 -0.50 21.20
C GLU A 520 9.87 -1.68 21.75
N GLN A 521 9.52 -2.68 20.94
CA GLN A 521 8.80 -3.87 21.41
C GLN A 521 9.65 -4.71 22.35
N VAL A 522 10.93 -4.91 22.03
CA VAL A 522 11.87 -5.64 22.90
C VAL A 522 12.09 -4.88 24.21
N SER A 523 12.22 -3.55 24.13
CA SER A 523 12.34 -2.68 25.32
C SER A 523 11.10 -2.76 26.23
N GLN A 524 9.90 -2.87 25.67
CA GLN A 524 8.67 -3.06 26.48
C GLN A 524 8.60 -4.43 27.16
N LEU A 525 9.22 -5.47 26.58
CA LEU A 525 9.21 -6.82 27.13
C LEU A 525 10.10 -6.96 28.37
N GLY A 526 11.36 -6.49 28.30
CA GLY A 526 12.37 -6.67 29.36
C GLY A 526 12.97 -5.39 29.95
N GLY A 527 12.75 -4.23 29.32
CA GLY A 527 13.24 -2.94 29.76
C GLY A 527 12.20 -2.21 30.61
N MET A 528 11.57 -1.18 30.05
CA MET A 528 10.45 -0.48 30.66
C MET A 528 9.51 0.04 29.58
N ARG A 529 8.23 0.18 29.91
CA ARG A 529 7.26 0.69 28.92
C ARG A 529 7.37 2.20 28.70
N GLY A 530 7.70 2.97 29.74
CA GLY A 530 7.97 4.42 29.64
C GLY A 530 6.72 5.29 29.61
N LEU A 531 6.84 6.46 28.98
CA LEU A 531 5.83 7.53 29.00
C LEU A 531 4.66 7.27 28.03
N MET A 532 3.44 7.52 28.50
CA MET A 532 2.20 7.31 27.75
C MET A 532 1.55 8.61 27.28
N THR A 533 0.80 8.56 26.17
CA THR A 533 0.04 9.71 25.67
C THR A 533 -1.35 9.81 26.29
N LYS A 534 -1.78 11.04 26.61
CA LYS A 534 -3.10 11.33 27.16
C LYS A 534 -4.10 11.59 26.03
N PRO A 535 -5.29 10.97 26.05
CA PRO A 535 -6.32 11.22 25.06
C PRO A 535 -7.02 12.55 25.37
N GLN A 536 -6.85 13.54 24.49
CA GLN A 536 -7.58 14.80 24.57
C GLN A 536 -8.66 14.94 23.48
N ARG A 537 -9.63 15.82 23.75
CA ARG A 537 -10.71 16.18 22.79
C ARG A 537 -10.32 17.29 21.80
N ARG A 538 -9.23 18.04 22.04
CA ARG A 538 -8.78 19.14 21.17
C ARG A 538 -7.66 18.65 20.25
N LEU A 539 -7.65 19.12 19.00
CA LEU A 539 -6.72 18.71 17.94
C LEU A 539 -5.26 19.15 18.17
N THR A 540 -4.97 19.95 19.20
CA THR A 540 -3.66 20.55 19.44
C THR A 540 -2.81 19.68 20.37
N GLY A 541 -2.09 18.72 19.81
CA GLY A 541 -1.00 17.99 20.47
C GLY A 541 -1.44 16.93 21.50
N GLY A 542 -0.78 15.77 21.49
CA GLY A 542 -0.95 14.77 22.55
C GLY A 542 -0.08 15.14 23.74
N GLU A 543 -0.69 15.62 24.83
CA GLU A 543 0.01 15.74 26.12
C GLU A 543 0.48 14.36 26.58
N ILE A 544 1.70 14.30 27.11
CA ILE A 544 2.29 13.10 27.69
C ILE A 544 1.93 13.03 29.17
N ILE A 545 1.63 11.84 29.66
CA ILE A 545 1.39 11.61 31.09
C ILE A 545 2.75 11.63 31.79
N GLU A 546 2.91 12.52 32.77
CA GLU A 546 4.18 12.73 33.50
C GLU A 546 4.65 11.49 34.27
N THR A 547 3.70 10.64 34.70
CA THR A 547 3.98 9.40 35.41
C THR A 547 4.33 8.30 34.40
N PRO A 548 5.59 7.84 34.35
CA PRO A 548 5.99 6.75 33.46
C PRO A 548 5.49 5.41 33.98
N ILE A 549 5.47 4.42 33.08
CA ILE A 549 5.34 3.01 33.44
C ILE A 549 6.75 2.43 33.52
N THR A 550 7.25 2.19 34.74
CA THR A 550 8.60 1.65 34.99
C THR A 550 8.65 0.13 34.83
N ALA A 551 7.52 -0.54 35.01
CA ALA A 551 7.40 -1.96 34.81
C ALA A 551 7.46 -2.36 33.32
N SER A 552 8.01 -3.55 33.09
CA SER A 552 8.01 -4.27 31.82
C SER A 552 6.90 -5.32 31.77
N PHE A 553 6.64 -5.90 30.61
CA PHE A 553 5.67 -7.00 30.52
C PHE A 553 6.12 -8.27 31.24
N LYS A 554 7.44 -8.50 31.38
CA LYS A 554 7.95 -9.63 32.17
C LYS A 554 7.70 -9.46 33.67
N GLU A 555 7.89 -8.25 34.20
CA GLU A 555 7.62 -7.96 35.62
C GLU A 555 6.12 -7.87 35.94
N GLY A 556 5.31 -7.50 34.94
CA GLY A 556 3.87 -7.30 35.09
C GLY A 556 3.52 -5.86 35.46
N LEU A 557 2.36 -5.40 35.00
CA LEU A 557 1.88 -4.03 35.20
C LEU A 557 0.94 -3.95 36.40
N SER A 558 1.08 -2.89 37.21
CA SER A 558 0.07 -2.57 38.23
C SER A 558 -1.25 -2.14 37.59
N VAL A 559 -2.34 -2.15 38.37
CA VAL A 559 -3.67 -1.73 37.88
C VAL A 559 -3.66 -0.30 37.33
N LEU A 560 -2.92 0.61 37.99
CA LEU A 560 -2.82 2.00 37.55
C LEU A 560 -2.02 2.11 36.24
N GLU A 561 -0.86 1.46 36.14
CA GLU A 561 -0.04 1.47 34.92
C GLU A 561 -0.78 0.86 33.73
N TYR A 562 -1.48 -0.26 33.94
CA TYR A 562 -2.32 -0.88 32.92
C TYR A 562 -3.46 0.06 32.47
N PHE A 563 -4.13 0.72 33.42
CA PHE A 563 -5.17 1.69 33.12
C PHE A 563 -4.63 2.89 32.32
N LEU A 564 -3.46 3.43 32.68
CA LEU A 564 -2.81 4.51 31.92
C LEU A 564 -2.47 4.06 30.50
N SER A 565 -1.93 2.85 30.34
CA SER A 565 -1.64 2.26 29.04
C SER A 565 -2.88 2.07 28.15
N SER A 566 -4.03 1.77 28.74
CA SER A 566 -5.27 1.49 27.99
C SER A 566 -5.77 2.70 27.18
N HIS A 567 -5.49 3.91 27.66
CA HIS A 567 -5.90 5.16 27.00
C HIS A 567 -5.20 5.35 25.66
N GLY A 568 -3.87 5.18 25.63
CA GLY A 568 -3.06 5.24 24.41
C GLY A 568 -3.48 4.17 23.41
N ALA A 569 -3.60 2.92 23.87
CA ALA A 569 -3.99 1.79 23.01
C ALA A 569 -5.38 1.99 22.38
N ARG A 570 -6.38 2.42 23.15
CA ARG A 570 -7.74 2.69 22.63
C ARG A 570 -7.73 3.81 21.61
N LYS A 571 -6.95 4.88 21.84
CA LYS A 571 -6.82 6.00 20.90
C LYS A 571 -6.14 5.54 19.60
N GLY A 572 -5.07 4.75 19.69
CA GLY A 572 -4.40 4.15 18.53
C GLY A 572 -5.35 3.31 17.68
N LEU A 573 -6.13 2.42 18.30
CA LEU A 573 -7.14 1.61 17.59
C LEU A 573 -8.25 2.46 16.94
N ALA A 574 -8.75 3.49 17.65
CA ALA A 574 -9.79 4.37 17.12
C ALA A 574 -9.28 5.21 15.93
N ASP A 575 -8.07 5.75 16.02
CA ASP A 575 -7.47 6.55 14.95
C ASP A 575 -7.15 5.68 13.73
N THR A 576 -6.67 4.46 13.96
CA THR A 576 -6.46 3.45 12.90
C THR A 576 -7.76 3.21 12.13
N ALA A 577 -8.89 3.02 12.81
CA ALA A 577 -10.18 2.77 12.17
C ALA A 577 -10.72 4.00 11.41
N LEU A 578 -10.60 5.21 11.99
CA LEU A 578 -11.16 6.43 11.40
C LEU A 578 -10.33 6.96 10.22
N LYS A 579 -8.99 7.03 10.37
CA LYS A 579 -8.12 7.66 9.37
C LYS A 579 -7.89 6.81 8.13
N THR A 580 -8.11 5.50 8.21
CA THR A 580 -8.08 4.61 7.02
C THR A 580 -9.05 5.10 5.94
N ALA A 581 -10.21 5.62 6.33
CA ALA A 581 -11.18 6.17 5.40
C ALA A 581 -10.68 7.46 4.73
N GLU A 582 -9.93 8.31 5.45
CA GLU A 582 -9.37 9.56 4.93
C GLU A 582 -8.26 9.30 3.89
N ALA A 583 -7.34 8.38 4.19
CA ALA A 583 -6.27 8.01 3.27
C ALA A 583 -6.80 7.36 1.99
N GLY A 584 -7.79 6.46 2.11
CA GLY A 584 -8.48 5.88 0.95
C GLY A 584 -9.23 6.93 0.12
N TYR A 585 -9.83 7.93 0.77
CA TYR A 585 -10.50 9.04 0.08
C TYR A 585 -9.51 9.94 -0.66
N LEU A 586 -8.35 10.25 -0.06
CA LEU A 586 -7.28 11.00 -0.71
C LEU A 586 -6.75 10.26 -1.93
N THR A 587 -6.45 8.96 -1.80
CA THR A 587 -5.98 8.11 -2.90
C THR A 587 -6.95 8.16 -4.08
N ARG A 588 -8.24 8.02 -3.80
CA ARG A 588 -9.29 8.13 -4.80
C ARG A 588 -9.33 9.50 -5.47
N ARG A 589 -9.19 10.60 -4.72
CA ARG A 589 -9.10 11.96 -5.31
C ARG A 589 -7.86 12.14 -6.19
N MET A 590 -6.73 11.55 -5.80
CA MET A 590 -5.51 11.57 -6.61
C MET A 590 -5.70 10.80 -7.91
N VAL A 591 -6.34 9.62 -7.86
CA VAL A 591 -6.70 8.86 -9.07
C VAL A 591 -7.67 9.66 -9.95
N ASP A 592 -8.70 10.28 -9.38
CA ASP A 592 -9.68 11.09 -10.13
C ASP A 592 -8.98 12.24 -10.92
N VAL A 593 -7.84 12.77 -10.45
CA VAL A 593 -7.06 13.83 -11.13
C VAL A 593 -5.99 13.27 -12.08
N ALA A 594 -5.38 12.14 -11.74
CA ALA A 594 -4.22 11.60 -12.46
C ALA A 594 -4.57 10.53 -13.50
N GLN A 595 -5.82 10.04 -13.56
CA GLN A 595 -6.22 8.92 -14.42
C GLN A 595 -5.90 9.14 -15.91
N ASP A 596 -5.98 10.38 -16.39
CA ASP A 596 -5.73 10.72 -17.80
C ASP A 596 -4.23 10.84 -18.15
N VAL A 597 -3.33 10.72 -17.16
CA VAL A 597 -1.89 10.81 -17.38
C VAL A 597 -1.34 9.44 -17.80
N VAL A 598 -1.23 9.26 -19.11
CA VAL A 598 -0.72 8.06 -19.78
C VAL A 598 0.52 8.42 -20.61
N VAL A 599 1.42 7.46 -20.82
CA VAL A 599 2.55 7.64 -21.75
C VAL A 599 2.07 7.54 -23.20
N THR A 600 2.24 8.60 -23.99
CA THR A 600 1.66 8.69 -25.35
C THR A 600 2.69 8.72 -26.47
N GLU A 601 3.90 9.23 -26.21
CA GLU A 601 4.96 9.39 -27.20
C GLU A 601 6.34 9.07 -26.60
N GLU A 602 7.35 8.83 -27.43
CA GLU A 602 8.70 8.51 -26.93
C GLU A 602 9.44 9.75 -26.39
N ASP A 603 9.43 10.84 -27.15
CA ASP A 603 10.16 12.06 -26.84
C ASP A 603 9.37 13.30 -27.26
N CYS A 604 9.08 14.20 -26.32
CA CYS A 604 8.45 15.48 -26.61
C CYS A 604 9.42 16.54 -27.15
N GLY A 605 10.73 16.28 -27.16
CA GLY A 605 11.75 17.23 -27.65
C GLY A 605 12.00 18.45 -26.75
N THR A 606 11.45 18.46 -25.52
CA THR A 606 11.64 19.59 -24.60
C THR A 606 13.10 19.79 -24.23
N VAL A 607 13.54 21.05 -24.27
CA VAL A 607 14.85 21.51 -23.76
C VAL A 607 14.76 21.97 -22.31
N ARG A 608 13.61 21.76 -21.65
CA ARG A 608 13.38 22.19 -20.27
C ARG A 608 13.54 21.02 -19.33
N GLY A 609 14.42 21.16 -18.34
CA GLY A 609 14.62 20.20 -17.26
C GLY A 609 14.43 20.83 -15.88
N ILE A 610 14.63 20.01 -14.87
CA ILE A 610 14.76 20.44 -13.47
C ILE A 610 16.17 20.10 -12.99
N GLU A 611 16.78 21.02 -12.26
CA GLU A 611 18.06 20.77 -11.61
C GLU A 611 17.79 20.02 -10.29
N VAL A 612 18.43 18.86 -10.14
CA VAL A 612 18.28 18.00 -8.96
C VAL A 612 19.61 17.91 -8.23
N SER A 613 19.55 18.14 -6.92
CA SER A 613 20.67 18.03 -5.97
C SER A 613 20.34 17.00 -4.88
N ALA A 614 21.35 16.58 -4.12
CA ALA A 614 21.11 15.78 -2.91
C ALA A 614 20.19 16.54 -1.94
N LEU A 615 19.23 15.85 -1.33
CA LEU A 615 18.35 16.47 -0.34
C LEU A 615 19.08 16.58 0.99
N LYS A 616 19.41 17.81 1.38
CA LYS A 616 20.05 18.13 2.66
C LYS A 616 19.04 18.83 3.56
N GLU A 617 18.75 18.25 4.72
CA GLU A 617 18.10 18.98 5.82
C GLU A 617 19.21 19.40 6.78
N GLU A 618 19.42 20.71 6.88
CA GLU A 618 20.57 21.30 7.57
C GLU A 618 21.90 20.75 6.99
N ASP A 619 22.63 19.92 7.74
CA ASP A 619 23.87 19.25 7.31
C ASP A 619 23.70 17.73 7.09
N ARG A 620 22.50 17.18 7.30
CA ARG A 620 22.22 15.77 7.09
C ARG A 620 21.75 15.56 5.65
N VAL A 621 22.50 14.74 4.91
CA VAL A 621 22.01 14.18 3.64
C VAL A 621 20.89 13.21 3.99
N VAL A 622 19.65 13.62 3.72
CA VAL A 622 18.45 12.80 3.91
C VAL A 622 18.34 11.80 2.76
N GLU A 623 18.58 12.26 1.54
CA GLU A 623 18.55 11.44 0.33
C GLU A 623 19.74 11.80 -0.57
N PRO A 624 20.60 10.82 -0.93
CA PRO A 624 21.76 11.07 -1.77
C PRO A 624 21.35 11.42 -3.21
N LEU A 625 22.25 12.08 -3.95
CA LEU A 625 21.98 12.46 -5.32
C LEU A 625 21.73 11.23 -6.21
N SER A 626 22.49 10.16 -6.00
CA SER A 626 22.41 8.90 -6.76
C SER A 626 21.01 8.29 -6.74
N GLU A 627 20.34 8.27 -5.58
CA GLU A 627 18.97 7.76 -5.45
C GLU A 627 17.95 8.65 -6.16
N ARG A 628 18.11 9.98 -6.12
CA ARG A 628 17.16 10.93 -6.72
C ARG A 628 17.19 10.96 -8.25
N ILE A 629 18.37 10.74 -8.84
CA ILE A 629 18.56 10.77 -10.30
C ILE A 629 18.37 9.40 -10.96
N LEU A 630 18.34 8.32 -10.17
CA LEU A 630 18.27 6.96 -10.69
C LEU A 630 17.03 6.74 -11.58
N GLY A 631 17.26 6.19 -12.78
CA GLY A 631 16.20 5.89 -13.75
C GLY A 631 15.57 7.13 -14.39
N ARG A 632 16.12 8.32 -14.16
CA ARG A 632 15.76 9.55 -14.88
C ARG A 632 16.59 9.68 -16.15
N VAL A 633 16.18 10.58 -17.03
CA VAL A 633 16.89 10.87 -18.28
C VAL A 633 17.65 12.19 -18.13
N ALA A 634 18.94 12.17 -18.44
CA ALA A 634 19.78 13.37 -18.43
C ALA A 634 19.33 14.33 -19.53
N LEU A 635 19.25 15.63 -19.23
CA LEU A 635 18.94 16.65 -20.25
C LEU A 635 20.21 17.08 -21.01
N GLU A 636 21.32 17.21 -20.28
CA GLU A 636 22.63 17.63 -20.79
C GLU A 636 23.67 16.52 -20.53
N ASP A 637 24.81 16.60 -21.22
CA ASP A 637 25.92 15.69 -21.00
C ASP A 637 26.48 15.88 -19.57
N VAL A 638 26.45 14.81 -18.78
CA VAL A 638 27.01 14.82 -17.42
C VAL A 638 28.48 14.46 -17.52
N VAL A 639 29.35 15.42 -17.28
CA VAL A 639 30.81 15.28 -17.41
C VAL A 639 31.46 15.19 -16.03
N ASP A 640 32.44 14.30 -15.87
CA ASP A 640 33.28 14.23 -14.68
C ASP A 640 34.20 15.47 -14.62
N PRO A 641 34.12 16.32 -13.56
CA PRO A 641 34.95 17.51 -13.43
C PRO A 641 36.46 17.21 -13.33
N ALA A 642 36.84 16.02 -12.88
CA ALA A 642 38.24 15.66 -12.67
C ALA A 642 38.92 15.11 -13.93
N THR A 643 38.19 14.34 -14.74
CA THR A 643 38.73 13.64 -15.91
C THR A 643 38.31 14.26 -17.24
N GLY A 644 37.20 15.02 -17.26
CA GLY A 644 36.60 15.55 -18.49
C GLY A 644 35.88 14.48 -19.33
N GLU A 645 35.71 13.26 -18.82
CA GLU A 645 34.97 12.20 -19.50
C GLU A 645 33.46 12.36 -19.32
N ILE A 646 32.69 12.10 -20.38
CA ILE A 646 31.23 12.08 -20.32
C ILE A 646 30.79 10.81 -19.59
N ILE A 647 30.14 10.97 -18.44
CA ILE A 647 29.58 9.87 -17.65
C ILE A 647 28.26 9.40 -18.25
N VAL A 648 27.37 10.34 -18.60
CA VAL A 648 26.07 10.08 -19.22
C VAL A 648 25.83 11.12 -20.32
N PRO A 649 25.56 10.71 -21.56
CA PRO A 649 25.22 11.66 -22.62
C PRO A 649 23.77 12.17 -22.49
N ALA A 650 23.51 13.33 -23.09
CA ALA A 650 22.21 13.97 -23.13
C ALA A 650 21.15 13.05 -23.76
N GLY A 651 20.01 12.90 -23.07
CA GLY A 651 18.89 12.09 -23.54
C GLY A 651 18.97 10.60 -23.22
N GLU A 652 20.00 10.15 -22.50
CA GLU A 652 20.12 8.77 -22.01
C GLU A 652 19.64 8.59 -20.56
N GLU A 653 19.27 7.35 -20.23
CA GLU A 653 18.87 6.93 -18.88
C GLU A 653 20.06 6.89 -17.94
N ILE A 654 19.91 7.49 -16.76
CA ILE A 654 20.88 7.41 -15.67
C ILE A 654 20.71 6.06 -14.98
N THR A 655 21.59 5.13 -15.33
CA THR A 655 21.69 3.80 -14.72
C THR A 655 22.35 3.86 -13.34
N GLU A 656 22.27 2.78 -12.55
CA GLU A 656 22.90 2.69 -11.24
C GLU A 656 24.43 2.92 -11.31
N GLU A 657 25.11 2.34 -12.29
CA GLU A 657 26.55 2.51 -12.46
C GLU A 657 26.90 3.97 -12.79
N ALA A 658 26.05 4.63 -13.59
CA ALA A 658 26.20 6.04 -13.89
C ALA A 658 25.93 6.92 -12.65
N ALA A 659 24.88 6.62 -11.89
CA ALA A 659 24.54 7.34 -10.66
C ALA A 659 25.68 7.25 -9.61
N ASP A 660 26.27 6.07 -9.44
CA ASP A 660 27.42 5.86 -8.55
C ASP A 660 28.67 6.61 -9.04
N LYS A 661 28.89 6.68 -10.35
CA LYS A 661 29.99 7.47 -10.93
C LYS A 661 29.78 8.96 -10.73
N ILE A 662 28.57 9.47 -10.93
CA ILE A 662 28.20 10.88 -10.70
C ILE A 662 28.45 11.27 -9.25
N GLU A 663 28.06 10.42 -8.30
CA GLU A 663 28.29 10.67 -6.87
C GLU A 663 29.79 10.61 -6.51
N LYS A 664 30.55 9.66 -7.05
CA LYS A 664 32.01 9.57 -6.85
C LYS A 664 32.79 10.72 -7.48
N ALA A 665 32.31 11.26 -8.60
CA ALA A 665 32.86 12.44 -9.25
C ALA A 665 32.62 13.73 -8.44
N GLY A 666 31.79 13.68 -7.40
CA GLY A 666 31.49 14.83 -6.54
C GLY A 666 30.60 15.88 -7.21
N ILE A 667 29.79 15.48 -8.19
CA ILE A 667 28.85 16.37 -8.87
C ILE A 667 27.72 16.73 -7.91
N GLU A 668 27.46 18.02 -7.70
CA GLU A 668 26.44 18.48 -6.75
C GLU A 668 25.04 18.55 -7.34
N THR A 669 24.94 18.90 -8.63
CA THR A 669 23.67 19.09 -9.33
C THR A 669 23.69 18.44 -10.71
N VAL A 670 22.55 17.87 -11.11
CA VAL A 670 22.35 17.28 -12.44
C VAL A 670 21.04 17.78 -13.02
N LEU A 671 21.08 18.21 -14.29
CA LEU A 671 19.89 18.63 -15.02
C LEU A 671 19.19 17.43 -15.65
N ILE A 672 17.99 17.11 -15.16
CA ILE A 672 17.21 15.95 -15.63
C ILE A 672 15.92 16.38 -16.32
N ARG A 673 15.40 15.51 -17.17
CA ARG A 673 14.04 15.64 -17.71
C ARG A 673 13.00 15.33 -16.64
N SER A 674 11.86 16.01 -16.71
CA SER A 674 10.76 15.83 -15.76
C SER A 674 9.41 15.82 -16.45
N VAL A 675 8.45 15.14 -15.81
CA VAL A 675 7.03 15.18 -16.20
C VAL A 675 6.43 16.58 -16.12
N LEU A 676 6.99 17.47 -15.28
CA LEU A 676 6.52 18.85 -15.11
C LEU A 676 6.91 19.77 -16.29
N THR A 677 7.99 19.42 -17.00
CA THR A 677 8.51 20.19 -18.14
C THR A 677 8.18 19.53 -19.49
N CYS A 678 7.34 18.50 -19.47
CA CYS A 678 6.96 17.76 -20.66
C CYS A 678 6.03 18.61 -21.55
N GLU A 679 6.37 18.70 -22.84
CA GLU A 679 5.58 19.45 -23.83
C GLU A 679 4.63 18.56 -24.66
N ALA A 680 4.42 17.31 -24.23
CA ALA A 680 3.45 16.41 -24.83
C ALA A 680 2.03 17.00 -24.73
N ARG A 681 1.26 16.98 -25.83
CA ARG A 681 -0.10 17.57 -25.86
C ARG A 681 -1.10 16.81 -25.00
N HIS A 682 -0.96 15.49 -24.94
CA HIS A 682 -1.81 14.59 -24.16
C HIS A 682 -0.91 13.61 -23.41
N GLY A 683 -1.06 13.53 -22.09
CA GLY A 683 -0.25 12.63 -21.27
C GLY A 683 1.19 13.10 -21.10
N VAL A 684 2.14 12.16 -21.14
CA VAL A 684 3.58 12.41 -20.98
C VAL A 684 4.40 11.57 -21.96
N CYS A 685 5.64 11.99 -22.24
CA CYS A 685 6.56 11.18 -23.05
C CYS A 685 7.41 10.21 -22.21
N VAL A 686 7.91 9.14 -22.85
CA VAL A 686 8.78 8.12 -22.24
C VAL A 686 10.00 8.75 -21.58
N LYS A 687 10.71 9.65 -22.27
CA LYS A 687 11.95 10.26 -21.75
C LYS A 687 11.73 11.23 -20.58
N CYS A 688 10.60 11.94 -20.53
CA CYS A 688 10.28 12.83 -19.40
C CYS A 688 9.87 12.07 -18.13
N TYR A 689 9.31 10.87 -18.28
CA TYR A 689 9.01 10.00 -17.15
C TYR A 689 10.26 9.23 -16.68
N GLY A 690 10.94 8.56 -17.61
CA GLY A 690 12.10 7.72 -17.38
C GLY A 690 11.75 6.24 -17.22
N ARG A 691 12.40 5.59 -16.25
CA ARG A 691 12.30 4.16 -15.96
C ARG A 691 10.99 3.81 -15.25
N ASN A 692 10.34 2.72 -15.69
CA ASN A 692 9.32 2.05 -14.92
C ASN A 692 9.97 1.21 -13.81
N LEU A 693 9.77 1.61 -12.57
CA LEU A 693 10.40 0.99 -11.40
C LEU A 693 9.90 -0.44 -11.14
N ALA A 694 8.72 -0.82 -11.63
CA ALA A 694 8.19 -2.17 -11.46
C ALA A 694 8.89 -3.20 -12.37
N THR A 695 9.33 -2.77 -13.56
CA THR A 695 10.00 -3.64 -14.55
C THR A 695 11.50 -3.43 -14.62
N GLY A 696 12.00 -2.33 -14.06
CA GLY A 696 13.40 -1.94 -14.16
C GLY A 696 13.83 -1.58 -15.59
N LYS A 697 12.90 -1.21 -16.48
CA LYS A 697 13.18 -0.78 -17.86
C LYS A 697 12.53 0.58 -18.15
N MET A 698 12.94 1.26 -19.21
CA MET A 698 12.24 2.46 -19.69
C MET A 698 10.73 2.19 -19.88
N VAL A 699 9.92 3.19 -19.53
CA VAL A 699 8.46 3.06 -19.60
C VAL A 699 8.00 2.83 -21.04
N SER A 700 6.97 2.00 -21.21
CA SER A 700 6.38 1.72 -22.52
C SER A 700 5.22 2.67 -22.83
N ILE A 701 4.98 2.92 -24.12
CA ILE A 701 3.81 3.69 -24.58
C ILE A 701 2.54 2.95 -24.17
N GLY A 702 1.57 3.68 -23.62
CA GLY A 702 0.32 3.14 -23.11
C GLY A 702 0.30 2.87 -21.60
N GLU A 703 1.44 2.97 -20.89
CA GLU A 703 1.46 2.77 -19.44
C GLU A 703 0.72 3.92 -18.71
N ALA A 704 -0.22 3.55 -17.84
CA ALA A 704 -1.03 4.49 -17.05
C ALA A 704 -0.27 5.02 -15.81
N VAL A 705 0.77 5.80 -16.04
CA VAL A 705 1.69 6.31 -15.01
C VAL A 705 1.00 7.17 -13.95
N GLY A 706 -0.07 7.87 -14.28
CA GLY A 706 -0.83 8.67 -13.31
C GLY A 706 -1.55 7.83 -12.24
N ILE A 707 -2.13 6.70 -12.63
CA ILE A 707 -2.74 5.76 -11.67
C ILE A 707 -1.67 5.14 -10.77
N ILE A 708 -0.53 4.76 -11.37
CA ILE A 708 0.60 4.19 -10.63
C ILE A 708 1.13 5.20 -9.60
N ALA A 709 1.29 6.47 -9.98
CA ALA A 709 1.72 7.52 -9.07
C ALA A 709 0.72 7.75 -7.93
N ALA A 710 -0.58 7.82 -8.22
CA ALA A 710 -1.62 8.00 -7.21
C ALA A 710 -1.65 6.83 -6.19
N GLN A 711 -1.50 5.60 -6.67
CA GLN A 711 -1.41 4.40 -5.80
C GLN A 711 -0.13 4.40 -4.97
N SER A 712 1.01 4.73 -5.58
CA SER A 712 2.33 4.75 -4.94
C SER A 712 2.44 5.79 -3.83
N ILE A 713 1.58 6.83 -3.84
CA ILE A 713 1.45 7.79 -2.73
C ILE A 713 0.37 7.33 -1.73
N GLY A 714 -0.75 6.83 -2.24
CA GLY A 714 -1.92 6.47 -1.45
C GLY A 714 -1.71 5.27 -0.52
N GLU A 715 -1.05 4.22 -1.01
CA GLU A 715 -0.80 3.00 -0.23
C GLU A 715 0.15 3.27 0.96
N PRO A 716 1.34 3.87 0.78
CA PRO A 716 2.18 4.26 1.90
C PRO A 716 1.51 5.26 2.83
N GLY A 717 0.73 6.22 2.31
CA GLY A 717 -0.01 7.17 3.15
C GLY A 717 -1.01 6.48 4.08
N THR A 718 -1.70 5.45 3.57
CA THR A 718 -2.60 4.63 4.39
C THR A 718 -1.80 3.82 5.41
N GLN A 719 -0.70 3.18 4.99
CA GLN A 719 0.13 2.35 5.87
C GLN A 719 0.86 3.14 6.95
N LEU A 720 1.39 4.33 6.66
CA LEU A 720 2.02 5.22 7.64
C LEU A 720 1.02 5.58 8.73
N THR A 721 -0.22 5.88 8.33
CA THR A 721 -1.32 6.21 9.25
C THR A 721 -1.80 5.00 10.05
N LEU A 722 -1.56 3.77 9.59
CA LEU A 722 -1.80 2.55 10.38
C LEU A 722 -0.61 2.27 11.32
N ARG A 723 0.62 2.17 10.79
CA ARG A 723 1.83 1.73 11.52
C ARG A 723 2.30 2.68 12.61
N THR A 724 2.30 3.99 12.37
CA THR A 724 2.75 4.97 13.40
C THR A 724 1.85 4.96 14.64
N PHE A 725 0.61 4.47 14.54
CA PHE A 725 -0.37 4.54 15.62
C PHE A 725 -0.66 3.20 16.30
N HIS A 726 -0.18 2.07 15.76
CA HIS A 726 -0.11 0.80 16.51
C HIS A 726 0.98 0.84 17.59
N VAL A 727 1.99 1.70 17.38
CA VAL A 727 2.98 2.11 18.39
C VAL A 727 2.40 3.19 19.34
N GLY A 728 1.15 3.62 19.09
CA GLY A 728 0.39 4.63 19.82
C GLY A 728 0.17 4.26 21.28
N GLY A 729 1.19 4.48 22.07
CA GLY A 729 1.27 4.20 23.49
C GLY A 729 2.52 4.85 24.05
N THR A 730 3.67 4.70 23.38
CA THR A 730 4.95 5.26 23.83
C THR A 730 5.32 6.53 23.07
N ALA A 731 5.65 7.61 23.80
CA ALA A 731 6.24 8.80 23.20
C ALA A 731 7.76 8.63 23.10
N SER A 732 8.31 8.84 21.89
CA SER A 732 9.76 8.80 21.62
C SER A 732 10.13 10.12 20.95
N ARG A 733 10.86 11.02 21.63
CA ARG A 733 11.57 12.13 20.98
C ARG A 733 12.90 11.59 20.44
N ILE A 734 13.19 11.86 19.17
CA ILE A 734 14.49 11.52 18.58
C ILE A 734 15.50 12.52 19.15
N ALA A 735 16.55 12.02 19.81
CA ALA A 735 17.65 12.85 20.29
C ALA A 735 18.47 13.36 19.09
N GLU A 736 18.83 14.65 19.10
CA GLU A 736 19.76 15.25 18.15
C GLU A 736 21.13 14.56 18.22
N GLN A 737 21.75 14.31 17.06
CA GLN A 737 23.13 13.79 17.01
C GLN A 737 24.11 14.95 17.17
N GLU A 738 24.98 14.87 18.18
CA GLU A 738 25.98 15.89 18.50
C GLU A 738 27.30 15.76 17.70
N GLU A 739 27.42 14.82 16.74
CA GLU A 739 28.68 14.54 16.04
C GLU A 739 28.70 14.99 14.57
N ILE A 740 29.65 15.86 14.23
CA ILE A 740 29.96 16.29 12.87
C ILE A 740 31.22 15.55 12.38
N THR A 741 31.09 14.73 11.34
CA THR A 741 32.22 14.03 10.69
C THR A 741 32.55 14.68 9.34
N VAL A 742 33.82 15.08 9.16
CA VAL A 742 34.31 15.71 7.93
C VAL A 742 34.62 14.64 6.89
N ARG A 743 34.06 14.79 5.67
CA ARG A 743 34.16 13.79 4.58
C ARG A 743 35.41 13.94 3.69
N VAL A 744 36.14 15.04 3.83
CA VAL A 744 37.31 15.36 2.98
C VAL A 744 38.56 15.49 3.87
N PRO A 745 39.72 14.95 3.46
CA PRO A 745 40.96 15.18 4.19
C PRO A 745 41.32 16.67 4.18
N GLY A 746 41.38 17.28 5.37
CA GLY A 746 41.67 18.70 5.54
C GLY A 746 42.19 19.02 6.95
N ARG A 747 42.63 20.27 7.18
CA ARG A 747 43.01 20.76 8.50
C ARG A 747 41.85 21.54 9.12
N LEU A 748 41.33 21.02 10.24
CA LEU A 748 40.38 21.73 11.10
C LEU A 748 41.10 22.92 11.76
N ARG A 749 40.55 24.13 11.60
CA ARG A 749 41.00 25.33 12.29
C ARG A 749 39.80 25.92 13.04
N PHE A 750 39.82 25.79 14.36
CA PHE A 750 38.86 26.46 15.23
C PHE A 750 39.21 27.96 15.29
N GLN A 751 38.20 28.81 15.16
CA GLN A 751 38.35 30.26 15.27
C GLN A 751 38.08 30.73 16.69
#